data_AF-A0A2D6QE17-F1
#
_entry.id   AF-A0A2D6QE17-F1
#
_cell.length_a   1.000
_cell.length_b   1.000
_cell.length_c   1.000
_cell.angle_alpha   90.00
_cell.angle_beta   90.00
_cell.angle_gamma   90.00
#
_symmetry.space_group_name_H-M   'P 1'
#
loop_
_entity.id
_entity.type
_entity.pdbx_description
1 polymer ?
#
loop_
_entity_poly.entity_id
_entity_poly.type
_entity_poly.pdbx_seq_one_letter_code
_entity_poly.pdbx_strand_id
1 'polypeptide(L)'
;MPLQPHLILFAAASMAGPLLASQEPQPFMGQPVPGLSTGERNLFLLGQLDFLTPLTTQDGLGPIFNEPACASCHNHPGVGGSGTRVVTRFGKAASGGAPFDPLAGLGGSLLQDQSEDLHCREVVPPEATVTALRKTPIAFGSGLLSEVLDADIEANAVNQPPGLSGFVSYVGDATQPGGPLRPARFGWKGDALNAIAFSIGAGLNEMGLTSPFAPTENAPNGDQNLLAACDSVADPEDKPDANGITHVQHWTTFQRLLAAPAQTPRTGMTGEIVFNTVGCAGCHVRDYVTGAAVEPSLSGVAIKLYSDLLVHDMGTLGDGIVQANASETQMFTRPLWGLALRNSFLHDGRIAGGTFHDLMVATIAAHDGEGAASRDAFNNLPAGDQADLVDFLQSLGQTEFDYELDNDLDEFDWFFLQPWLTGPGGTIGPDDDQAIADLDADGDFDLTEFGALQRAFTGQVASPPPPPEPVQTRINLSVQSGGNTVWVSPGAPFTYQVRATLSNKQTDGLAMVSFDLAFDGGALAPVSPPQDGSMSQFVSPNGLCNPAGFGGTPIAGTLIQVGGAMNTIANSFAPTPSGTVVGDVAQRGSWATLATGTAVAPSTPGTYTLHLANPMGNALQKNVSGGAFYPVVALGTGTVRELTVVVEACAPSNYCTSKPSSSGCNPLMQWKGRPSASGPNNFHLYASAVQGSEAGLFLFSLTPGSTPFYGGTLCVGGNIKRTPVTTTGGTKGLCDGSLDFHMSQGFMAARGLTPGTIVYAQGWFRDTLQTDGTGVGLTDAISFTICP
;
A
#
# COMPACT_ATOMS: atom_id res chain seq x y z
N MET A 1 13.78 35.72 -76.28
CA MET A 1 12.74 34.95 -75.55
C MET A 1 13.16 34.89 -74.09
N PRO A 2 12.22 35.10 -73.16
CA PRO A 2 12.47 35.92 -71.97
C PRO A 2 12.88 35.11 -70.74
N LEU A 3 13.63 35.79 -69.89
CA LEU A 3 13.93 35.46 -68.50
C LEU A 3 12.64 35.23 -67.71
N GLN A 4 12.58 34.17 -66.90
CA GLN A 4 11.63 34.04 -65.80
C GLN A 4 12.39 33.93 -64.47
N PRO A 5 11.87 34.53 -63.38
CA PRO A 5 12.62 34.81 -62.17
C PRO A 5 12.45 33.69 -61.13
N HIS A 6 13.52 33.43 -60.39
CA HIS A 6 13.47 32.68 -59.14
C HIS A 6 12.65 33.47 -58.11
N LEU A 7 11.48 32.94 -57.75
CA LEU A 7 10.66 33.44 -56.66
C LEU A 7 11.26 32.89 -55.35
N ILE A 8 12.07 33.70 -54.68
CA ILE A 8 12.48 33.47 -53.29
C ILE A 8 11.23 33.74 -52.43
N LEU A 9 10.58 32.68 -51.96
CA LEU A 9 9.56 32.79 -50.92
C LEU A 9 10.31 33.04 -49.60
N PHE A 10 10.32 34.29 -49.14
CA PHE A 10 10.57 34.60 -47.74
C PHE A 10 9.42 34.01 -46.91
N ALA A 11 9.63 32.81 -46.36
CA ALA A 11 8.83 32.36 -45.24
C ALA A 11 9.20 33.27 -44.06
N ALA A 12 8.27 34.15 -43.68
CA ALA A 12 8.37 34.88 -42.43
C ALA A 12 8.39 33.85 -41.30
N ALA A 13 9.57 33.60 -40.75
CA ALA A 13 9.72 32.91 -39.48
C ALA A 13 9.05 33.78 -38.42
N SER A 14 7.79 33.48 -38.10
CA SER A 14 7.21 33.87 -36.83
C SER A 14 8.04 33.15 -35.76
N MET A 15 8.98 33.87 -35.15
CA MET A 15 9.50 33.49 -33.84
C MET A 15 8.37 33.66 -32.82
N ALA A 16 7.45 32.72 -32.82
CA ALA A 16 6.79 32.32 -31.60
C ALA A 16 7.83 31.46 -30.89
N GLY A 17 8.56 32.05 -29.94
CA GLY A 17 9.26 31.23 -28.96
C GLY A 17 8.24 30.26 -28.36
N PRO A 18 8.58 28.97 -28.17
CA PRO A 18 7.69 28.10 -27.42
C PRO A 18 7.41 28.79 -26.09
N LEU A 19 6.13 29.04 -25.79
CA LEU A 19 5.72 29.12 -24.40
C LEU A 19 6.22 27.82 -23.78
N LEU A 20 7.28 27.88 -22.98
CA LEU A 20 7.74 26.77 -22.15
C LEU A 20 6.52 26.36 -21.33
N ALA A 21 5.88 25.26 -21.74
CA ALA A 21 4.92 24.61 -20.86
C ALA A 21 5.74 24.20 -19.63
N SER A 22 5.29 24.59 -18.44
CA SER A 22 5.93 24.18 -17.19
C SER A 22 6.15 22.66 -17.24
N GLN A 23 7.41 22.24 -17.21
CA GLN A 23 7.76 20.84 -17.22
C GLN A 23 7.23 20.23 -15.92
N GLU A 24 6.55 19.08 -16.00
CA GLU A 24 6.12 18.37 -14.80
C GLU A 24 7.18 17.33 -14.43
N PRO A 25 7.39 17.05 -13.14
CA PRO A 25 8.29 15.99 -12.69
C PRO A 25 7.97 14.66 -13.36
N GLN A 26 8.99 13.87 -13.65
CA GLN A 26 8.81 12.54 -14.21
C GLN A 26 8.19 11.60 -13.17
N PRO A 27 7.42 10.58 -13.59
CA PRO A 27 6.88 9.61 -12.65
C PRO A 27 8.00 8.84 -11.96
N PHE A 28 7.81 8.57 -10.67
CA PHE A 28 8.65 7.62 -9.92
C PHE A 28 8.55 6.21 -10.51
N MET A 29 9.57 5.40 -10.30
CA MET A 29 9.57 4.01 -10.77
C MET A 29 8.41 3.22 -10.14
N GLY A 30 7.62 2.56 -11.00
CA GLY A 30 6.40 1.83 -10.59
C GLY A 30 5.12 2.63 -10.75
N GLN A 31 5.19 3.93 -11.08
CA GLN A 31 4.03 4.74 -11.42
C GLN A 31 3.58 4.53 -12.89
N PRO A 32 2.32 4.82 -13.22
CA PRO A 32 1.82 4.69 -14.59
C PRO A 32 2.38 5.79 -15.51
N VAL A 33 2.38 5.51 -16.82
CA VAL A 33 2.66 6.51 -17.86
C VAL A 33 1.77 7.75 -17.64
N PRO A 34 2.28 8.99 -17.78
CA PRO A 34 1.45 10.18 -17.63
C PRO A 34 0.32 10.22 -18.66
N GLY A 35 -0.82 10.77 -18.26
CA GLY A 35 -1.91 11.04 -19.20
C GLY A 35 -2.86 9.89 -19.50
N LEU A 36 -2.83 8.81 -18.70
CA LEU A 36 -3.84 7.76 -18.81
C LEU A 36 -5.26 8.30 -18.61
N SER A 37 -6.18 7.83 -19.45
CA SER A 37 -7.61 7.97 -19.20
C SER A 37 -8.02 7.25 -17.91
N THR A 38 -9.19 7.57 -17.37
CA THR A 38 -9.73 6.85 -16.20
C THR A 38 -9.84 5.34 -16.44
N GLY A 39 -10.17 4.93 -17.67
CA GLY A 39 -10.24 3.52 -18.06
C GLY A 39 -8.87 2.84 -18.03
N GLU A 40 -7.87 3.44 -18.69
CA GLU A 40 -6.49 2.92 -18.70
C GLU A 40 -5.90 2.88 -17.29
N ARG A 41 -6.16 3.90 -16.45
CA ARG A 41 -5.70 3.91 -15.06
C ARG A 41 -6.33 2.77 -14.24
N ASN A 42 -7.61 2.48 -14.44
CA ASN A 42 -8.26 1.35 -13.77
C ASN A 42 -7.67 0.01 -14.23
N LEU A 43 -7.41 -0.15 -15.53
CA LEU A 43 -6.77 -1.35 -16.06
C LEU A 43 -5.34 -1.52 -15.55
N PHE A 44 -4.58 -0.42 -15.43
CA PHE A 44 -3.27 -0.42 -14.80
C PHE A 44 -3.34 -0.91 -13.34
N LEU A 45 -4.27 -0.40 -12.55
CA LEU A 45 -4.43 -0.78 -11.14
C LEU A 45 -4.89 -2.23 -10.98
N LEU A 46 -5.80 -2.72 -11.83
CA LEU A 46 -6.22 -4.12 -11.85
C LEU A 46 -5.06 -5.05 -12.24
N GLY A 47 -4.32 -4.67 -13.29
CA GLY A 47 -3.12 -5.41 -13.70
C GLY A 47 -2.05 -5.42 -12.62
N GLN A 48 -1.84 -4.31 -11.92
CA GLN A 48 -0.91 -4.21 -10.80
C GLN A 48 -1.32 -5.12 -9.64
N LEU A 49 -2.61 -5.13 -9.29
CA LEU A 49 -3.14 -6.01 -8.26
C LEU A 49 -2.91 -7.48 -8.61
N ASP A 50 -3.19 -7.89 -9.85
CA ASP A 50 -2.97 -9.25 -10.30
C ASP A 50 -1.47 -9.61 -10.33
N PHE A 51 -0.62 -8.68 -10.77
CA PHE A 51 0.85 -8.82 -10.77
C PHE A 51 1.44 -9.02 -9.35
N LEU A 52 0.76 -8.47 -8.34
CA LEU A 52 1.09 -8.59 -6.91
C LEU A 52 0.50 -9.86 -6.26
N THR A 53 -0.50 -10.48 -6.89
CA THR A 53 -1.27 -11.56 -6.28
C THR A 53 -0.57 -12.91 -6.50
N PRO A 54 -0.22 -13.64 -5.43
CA PRO A 54 0.29 -15.00 -5.57
C PRO A 54 -0.79 -15.93 -6.11
N LEU A 55 -0.48 -16.67 -7.18
CA LEU A 55 -1.32 -17.76 -7.67
C LEU A 55 -1.27 -18.93 -6.70
N THR A 56 -2.42 -19.54 -6.43
CA THR A 56 -2.50 -20.88 -5.83
C THR A 56 -2.53 -21.95 -6.90
N THR A 57 -2.38 -23.22 -6.53
CA THR A 57 -2.63 -24.33 -7.47
C THR A 57 -4.02 -24.22 -8.12
N GLN A 58 -5.06 -23.83 -7.37
CA GLN A 58 -6.40 -23.67 -7.96
C GLN A 58 -6.51 -22.51 -8.94
N ASP A 59 -5.70 -21.47 -8.77
CA ASP A 59 -5.63 -20.32 -9.69
C ASP A 59 -4.78 -20.62 -10.93
N GLY A 60 -4.03 -21.74 -10.92
CA GLY A 60 -3.21 -22.18 -12.03
C GLY A 60 -1.71 -22.07 -11.81
N LEU A 61 -1.23 -21.98 -10.57
CA LEU A 61 0.17 -22.17 -10.28
C LEU A 61 0.57 -23.61 -10.63
N GLY A 62 1.55 -23.76 -11.53
CA GLY A 62 1.95 -25.08 -12.01
C GLY A 62 2.62 -25.93 -10.93
N PRO A 63 2.83 -27.23 -11.20
CA PRO A 63 3.41 -28.17 -10.24
C PRO A 63 4.87 -27.84 -9.91
N ILE A 64 5.55 -27.09 -10.78
CA ILE A 64 6.91 -26.58 -10.60
C ILE A 64 6.95 -25.12 -11.04
N PHE A 65 7.62 -24.28 -10.25
CA PHE A 65 7.71 -22.84 -10.51
C PHE A 65 8.96 -22.24 -9.86
N ASN A 66 9.25 -20.97 -10.13
CA ASN A 66 10.29 -20.21 -9.44
C ASN A 66 9.72 -19.26 -8.39
N GLU A 67 8.58 -18.62 -8.67
CA GLU A 67 7.83 -17.79 -7.72
C GLU A 67 6.31 -17.80 -8.05
N PRO A 68 5.42 -17.63 -7.06
CA PRO A 68 3.97 -17.67 -7.30
C PRO A 68 3.36 -16.33 -7.72
N ALA A 69 4.11 -15.23 -7.71
CA ALA A 69 3.66 -13.91 -8.15
C ALA A 69 4.75 -13.22 -8.95
N CYS A 70 4.38 -12.43 -9.97
CA CYS A 70 5.35 -11.67 -10.76
C CYS A 70 6.13 -10.68 -9.87
N ALA A 71 5.45 -10.03 -8.92
CA ALA A 71 6.07 -9.09 -7.98
C ALA A 71 7.06 -9.74 -7.00
N SER A 72 7.06 -11.07 -6.81
CA SER A 72 8.13 -11.72 -6.03
C SER A 72 9.50 -11.54 -6.69
N CYS A 73 9.52 -11.47 -8.02
CA CYS A 73 10.71 -11.22 -8.84
C CYS A 73 10.88 -9.74 -9.22
N HIS A 74 9.79 -8.97 -9.34
CA HIS A 74 9.78 -7.62 -9.91
C HIS A 74 9.25 -6.57 -8.92
N ASN A 75 10.05 -6.17 -7.92
CA ASN A 75 9.58 -5.34 -6.79
C ASN A 75 10.49 -4.18 -6.37
N HIS A 76 11.67 -4.02 -6.96
CA HIS A 76 12.64 -3.02 -6.52
C HIS A 76 13.11 -2.13 -7.68
N PRO A 77 13.06 -0.79 -7.53
CA PRO A 77 12.62 -0.01 -6.35
C PRO A 77 11.11 0.07 -6.14
N GLY A 78 10.31 -0.33 -7.14
CA GLY A 78 8.86 -0.42 -7.03
C GLY A 78 8.32 -1.64 -7.77
N VAL A 79 7.00 -1.83 -7.75
CA VAL A 79 6.33 -2.93 -8.48
C VAL A 79 6.63 -2.82 -9.98
N GLY A 80 7.10 -3.92 -10.59
CA GLY A 80 7.60 -3.94 -11.96
C GLY A 80 9.09 -3.60 -12.08
N GLY A 81 9.78 -3.39 -10.95
CA GLY A 81 11.21 -3.20 -10.91
C GLY A 81 12.02 -4.47 -11.17
N SER A 82 13.30 -4.39 -10.85
CA SER A 82 14.15 -5.58 -10.73
C SER A 82 13.83 -6.30 -9.43
N GLY A 83 14.44 -7.44 -9.17
CA GLY A 83 14.40 -8.06 -7.85
C GLY A 83 15.72 -8.70 -7.51
N THR A 84 15.81 -9.18 -6.28
CA THR A 84 16.95 -9.97 -5.79
C THR A 84 16.86 -11.43 -6.22
N ARG A 85 15.70 -11.87 -6.73
CA ARG A 85 15.52 -13.22 -7.25
C ARG A 85 16.34 -13.40 -8.53
N VAL A 86 17.18 -14.42 -8.52
CA VAL A 86 17.91 -14.91 -9.69
C VAL A 86 17.36 -16.28 -10.05
N VAL A 87 17.33 -16.58 -11.35
CA VAL A 87 16.95 -17.89 -11.87
C VAL A 87 18.18 -18.65 -12.36
N THR A 88 18.14 -19.98 -12.27
CA THR A 88 19.24 -20.82 -12.73
C THR A 88 18.97 -21.31 -14.14
N ARG A 89 19.89 -21.01 -15.06
CA ARG A 89 19.96 -21.61 -16.39
C ARG A 89 20.99 -22.72 -16.42
N PHE A 90 20.77 -23.76 -17.22
CA PHE A 90 21.71 -24.86 -17.36
C PHE A 90 21.66 -25.51 -18.75
N GLY A 91 22.67 -26.33 -19.04
CA GLY A 91 22.72 -27.14 -20.26
C GLY A 91 24.03 -27.93 -20.36
N LYS A 92 24.24 -28.58 -21.51
CA LYS A 92 25.56 -29.10 -21.88
C LYS A 92 26.25 -28.10 -22.79
N ALA A 93 27.39 -27.60 -22.34
CA ALA A 93 28.25 -26.75 -23.15
C ALA A 93 28.66 -27.46 -24.45
N ALA A 94 28.75 -26.68 -25.54
CA ALA A 94 29.29 -27.19 -26.81
C ALA A 94 30.70 -27.75 -26.61
N SER A 95 30.98 -28.93 -27.15
CA SER A 95 32.27 -29.61 -26.99
C SER A 95 32.57 -30.56 -28.14
N GLY A 96 33.81 -30.52 -28.66
CA GLY A 96 34.29 -31.47 -29.66
C GLY A 96 33.47 -31.52 -30.96
N GLY A 97 32.82 -30.40 -31.34
CA GLY A 97 31.93 -30.30 -32.50
C GLY A 97 30.47 -30.66 -32.23
N ALA A 98 30.12 -31.10 -31.01
CA ALA A 98 28.73 -31.17 -30.57
C ALA A 98 28.24 -29.74 -30.21
N PRO A 99 27.04 -29.33 -30.69
CA PRO A 99 26.46 -28.05 -30.31
C PRO A 99 26.03 -28.06 -28.83
N PHE A 100 25.74 -26.88 -28.29
CA PHE A 100 25.07 -26.75 -27.00
C PHE A 100 23.77 -27.57 -26.99
N ASP A 101 23.54 -28.32 -25.92
CA ASP A 101 22.31 -29.09 -25.71
C ASP A 101 21.56 -28.49 -24.50
N PRO A 102 20.36 -27.91 -24.72
CA PRO A 102 19.57 -27.28 -23.66
C PRO A 102 18.93 -28.31 -22.71
N LEU A 103 19.18 -29.61 -22.92
CA LEU A 103 18.58 -30.70 -22.16
C LEU A 103 17.05 -30.67 -22.23
N ALA A 104 16.48 -30.42 -23.42
CA ALA A 104 15.03 -30.31 -23.63
C ALA A 104 14.25 -31.56 -23.17
N GLY A 105 14.87 -32.75 -23.25
CA GLY A 105 14.28 -33.99 -22.73
C GLY A 105 14.30 -34.12 -21.20
N LEU A 106 14.92 -33.17 -20.50
CA LEU A 106 15.06 -33.12 -19.04
C LEU A 106 14.50 -31.80 -18.45
N GLY A 107 13.48 -31.22 -19.08
CA GLY A 107 12.83 -29.97 -18.65
C GLY A 107 13.32 -28.72 -19.38
N GLY A 108 14.44 -28.79 -20.09
CA GLY A 108 15.02 -27.65 -20.80
C GLY A 108 16.00 -26.84 -19.96
N SER A 109 16.34 -25.63 -20.41
CA SER A 109 17.50 -24.89 -19.90
C SER A 109 17.23 -23.99 -18.69
N LEU A 110 16.01 -23.99 -18.14
CA LEU A 110 15.62 -23.21 -16.97
C LEU A 110 15.23 -24.18 -15.85
N LEU A 111 15.74 -23.96 -14.66
CA LEU A 111 15.29 -24.66 -13.47
C LEU A 111 14.04 -23.98 -12.90
N GLN A 112 12.98 -24.74 -12.64
CA GLN A 112 11.89 -24.33 -11.75
C GLN A 112 12.13 -24.88 -10.34
N ASP A 113 12.73 -24.06 -9.45
CA ASP A 113 13.34 -24.56 -8.21
C ASP A 113 12.37 -24.74 -7.01
N GLN A 114 11.08 -24.42 -7.17
CA GLN A 114 10.00 -24.60 -6.20
C GLN A 114 8.95 -25.62 -6.70
N SER A 115 8.24 -26.21 -5.74
CA SER A 115 7.05 -27.04 -5.97
C SER A 115 6.24 -27.16 -4.68
N GLU A 116 4.91 -27.26 -4.80
CA GLU A 116 4.01 -27.58 -3.68
C GLU A 116 4.18 -29.03 -3.18
N ASP A 117 4.58 -29.94 -4.08
CA ASP A 117 4.93 -31.32 -3.74
C ASP A 117 6.44 -31.54 -3.96
N LEU A 118 7.16 -31.80 -2.87
CA LEU A 118 8.61 -32.03 -2.90
C LEU A 118 9.03 -33.20 -3.80
N HIS A 119 8.12 -34.12 -4.14
CA HIS A 119 8.41 -35.19 -5.11
C HIS A 119 8.53 -34.68 -6.55
N CYS A 120 7.88 -33.58 -6.87
CA CYS A 120 7.84 -32.95 -8.19
C CYS A 120 8.93 -31.90 -8.36
N ARG A 121 9.59 -31.49 -7.28
CA ARG A 121 10.60 -30.43 -7.31
C ARG A 121 11.75 -30.77 -8.26
N GLU A 122 12.05 -29.84 -9.16
CA GLU A 122 13.16 -30.02 -10.09
C GLU A 122 14.53 -29.88 -9.43
N VAL A 123 15.51 -30.50 -10.07
CA VAL A 123 16.94 -30.30 -9.80
C VAL A 123 17.69 -30.02 -11.10
N VAL A 124 18.86 -29.40 -11.02
CA VAL A 124 19.75 -29.32 -12.18
C VAL A 124 20.19 -30.76 -12.55
N PRO A 125 19.94 -31.24 -13.78
CA PRO A 125 20.32 -32.59 -14.17
C PRO A 125 21.85 -32.81 -14.04
N PRO A 126 22.30 -33.99 -13.57
CA PRO A 126 23.73 -34.32 -13.49
C PRO A 126 24.48 -34.23 -14.83
N GLU A 127 23.74 -34.31 -15.93
CA GLU A 127 24.23 -34.16 -17.29
C GLU A 127 24.60 -32.73 -17.67
N ALA A 128 24.14 -31.71 -16.92
CA ALA A 128 24.48 -30.32 -17.17
C ALA A 128 25.98 -30.08 -16.91
N THR A 129 26.66 -29.47 -17.88
CA THR A 129 28.09 -29.14 -17.79
C THR A 129 28.34 -27.63 -17.69
N VAL A 130 27.30 -26.83 -17.88
CA VAL A 130 27.31 -25.38 -17.68
C VAL A 130 26.04 -24.96 -16.94
N THR A 131 26.20 -23.99 -16.04
CA THR A 131 25.13 -23.37 -15.28
C THR A 131 25.38 -21.87 -15.22
N ALA A 132 24.32 -21.08 -15.27
CA ALA A 132 24.39 -19.63 -15.20
C ALA A 132 23.26 -19.08 -14.34
N LEU A 133 23.49 -17.93 -13.70
CA LEU A 133 22.45 -17.18 -13.02
C LEU A 133 21.95 -16.06 -13.92
N ARG A 134 20.65 -15.79 -13.90
CA ARG A 134 20.06 -14.60 -14.53
C ARG A 134 19.23 -13.81 -13.54
N LYS A 135 19.53 -12.52 -13.41
CA LYS A 135 18.78 -11.57 -12.59
C LYS A 135 17.48 -11.19 -13.27
N THR A 136 16.44 -11.01 -12.48
CA THR A 136 15.18 -10.44 -12.95
C THR A 136 15.38 -9.01 -13.47
N PRO A 137 15.03 -8.73 -14.73
CA PRO A 137 15.14 -7.39 -15.28
C PRO A 137 13.99 -6.47 -14.86
N ILE A 138 14.18 -5.16 -14.98
CA ILE A 138 13.09 -4.18 -14.83
C ILE A 138 12.05 -4.33 -15.94
N ALA A 139 10.79 -4.06 -15.62
CA ALA A 139 9.66 -3.96 -16.56
C ALA A 139 9.21 -2.50 -16.80
N PHE A 140 9.81 -1.51 -16.15
CA PHE A 140 9.53 -0.09 -16.38
C PHE A 140 9.70 0.28 -17.87
N GLY A 141 8.74 1.01 -18.42
CA GLY A 141 8.74 1.42 -19.82
C GLY A 141 8.52 0.28 -20.83
N SER A 142 8.10 -0.92 -20.41
CA SER A 142 7.93 -2.07 -21.33
C SER A 142 6.91 -1.82 -22.43
N GLY A 143 5.89 -0.99 -22.19
CA GLY A 143 4.98 -0.53 -23.23
C GLY A 143 5.71 0.23 -24.32
N LEU A 144 6.43 1.29 -23.95
CA LEU A 144 7.21 2.11 -24.89
C LEU A 144 8.25 1.28 -25.65
N LEU A 145 8.96 0.38 -24.94
CA LEU A 145 9.93 -0.52 -25.55
C LEU A 145 9.27 -1.44 -26.59
N SER A 146 8.09 -1.99 -26.30
CA SER A 146 7.33 -2.83 -27.24
C SER A 146 7.00 -2.11 -28.55
N GLU A 147 6.91 -0.77 -28.52
CA GLU A 147 6.52 0.06 -29.66
C GLU A 147 7.69 0.68 -30.42
N VAL A 148 8.94 0.38 -30.06
CA VAL A 148 10.12 0.72 -30.90
C VAL A 148 9.92 0.12 -32.29
N LEU A 149 10.26 0.83 -33.38
CA LEU A 149 10.04 0.34 -34.74
C LEU A 149 11.06 -0.74 -35.13
N ASP A 150 10.60 -1.78 -35.84
CA ASP A 150 11.49 -2.85 -36.36
C ASP A 150 12.63 -2.26 -37.21
N ALA A 151 12.29 -1.27 -38.05
CA ALA A 151 13.24 -0.62 -38.95
C ALA A 151 14.36 0.13 -38.21
N ASP A 152 14.11 0.64 -37.01
CA ASP A 152 15.14 1.33 -36.22
C ASP A 152 16.16 0.33 -35.68
N ILE A 153 15.70 -0.84 -35.21
CA ILE A 153 16.57 -1.94 -34.73
C ILE A 153 17.40 -2.50 -35.90
N GLU A 154 16.76 -2.70 -37.06
CA GLU A 154 17.46 -3.16 -38.26
C GLU A 154 18.48 -2.12 -38.78
N ALA A 155 18.15 -0.83 -38.68
CA ALA A 155 19.06 0.25 -39.04
C ALA A 155 20.30 0.28 -38.13
N ASN A 156 20.15 -0.01 -36.83
CA ASN A 156 21.28 -0.10 -35.92
C ASN A 156 22.26 -1.19 -36.35
N ALA A 157 21.77 -2.38 -36.72
CA ALA A 157 22.62 -3.48 -37.17
C ALA A 157 23.42 -3.14 -38.44
N VAL A 158 22.86 -2.32 -39.33
CA VAL A 158 23.52 -1.87 -40.57
C VAL A 158 24.54 -0.75 -40.31
N ASN A 159 24.30 0.12 -39.33
CA ASN A 159 25.05 1.36 -39.13
C ASN A 159 26.05 1.30 -37.95
N GLN A 160 26.55 0.11 -37.63
CA GLN A 160 27.48 -0.07 -36.51
C GLN A 160 28.86 0.55 -36.78
N PRO A 161 29.49 1.16 -35.76
CA PRO A 161 30.90 1.55 -35.81
C PRO A 161 31.86 0.39 -36.12
N PRO A 162 33.05 0.67 -36.69
CA PRO A 162 34.06 -0.37 -36.90
C PRO A 162 34.44 -1.08 -35.60
N GLY A 163 34.50 -2.40 -35.65
CA GLY A 163 34.83 -3.25 -34.49
C GLY A 163 33.61 -3.85 -33.79
N LEU A 164 32.40 -3.40 -34.12
CA LEU A 164 31.15 -3.99 -33.65
C LEU A 164 30.50 -4.83 -34.76
N SER A 165 29.84 -5.91 -34.37
CA SER A 165 29.21 -6.90 -35.24
C SER A 165 27.91 -7.47 -34.66
N GLY A 166 27.21 -6.67 -33.86
CA GLY A 166 25.91 -7.02 -33.30
C GLY A 166 24.91 -7.39 -34.38
N PHE A 167 23.97 -8.28 -34.05
CA PHE A 167 22.96 -8.73 -34.99
C PHE A 167 21.56 -8.66 -34.40
N VAL A 168 20.57 -8.55 -35.30
CA VAL A 168 19.16 -8.57 -34.94
C VAL A 168 18.75 -9.99 -34.59
N SER A 169 18.26 -10.21 -33.37
CA SER A 169 17.59 -11.46 -33.03
C SER A 169 16.15 -11.42 -33.52
N TYR A 170 15.82 -12.24 -34.53
CA TYR A 170 14.46 -12.37 -35.04
C TYR A 170 13.69 -13.47 -34.29
N VAL A 171 12.56 -13.09 -33.69
CA VAL A 171 11.72 -13.96 -32.86
C VAL A 171 10.26 -13.92 -33.33
N GLY A 172 9.51 -14.97 -33.07
CA GLY A 172 8.09 -15.05 -33.40
C GLY A 172 7.22 -14.31 -32.39
N ASP A 173 6.03 -13.89 -32.83
CA ASP A 173 4.98 -13.42 -31.91
C ASP A 173 4.28 -14.62 -31.28
N ALA A 174 4.35 -14.74 -29.94
CA ALA A 174 3.69 -15.81 -29.20
C ALA A 174 2.16 -15.81 -29.39
N THR A 175 1.56 -14.64 -29.67
CA THR A 175 0.12 -14.52 -29.94
C THR A 175 -0.27 -14.87 -31.37
N GLN A 176 0.71 -15.02 -32.26
CA GLN A 176 0.52 -15.40 -33.66
C GLN A 176 1.48 -16.54 -34.06
N PRO A 177 1.28 -17.76 -33.55
CA PRO A 177 2.13 -18.89 -33.90
C PRO A 177 2.21 -19.11 -35.42
N GLY A 178 3.43 -19.18 -35.97
CA GLY A 178 3.68 -19.32 -37.41
C GLY A 178 3.63 -18.02 -38.21
N GLY A 179 3.45 -16.87 -37.56
CA GLY A 179 3.59 -15.54 -38.16
C GLY A 179 5.02 -15.18 -38.56
N PRO A 180 5.23 -14.01 -39.20
CA PRO A 180 6.57 -13.54 -39.55
C PRO A 180 7.41 -13.28 -38.30
N LEU A 181 8.71 -13.59 -38.38
CA LEU A 181 9.66 -13.23 -37.33
C LEU A 181 9.93 -11.73 -37.36
N ARG A 182 10.13 -11.14 -36.18
CA ARG A 182 10.38 -9.71 -35.99
C ARG A 182 11.54 -9.49 -35.02
N PRO A 183 12.24 -8.34 -35.06
CA PRO A 183 13.29 -8.01 -34.11
C PRO A 183 12.83 -8.15 -32.65
N ALA A 184 13.61 -8.83 -31.82
CA ALA A 184 13.36 -8.95 -30.39
C ALA A 184 13.57 -7.61 -29.67
N ARG A 185 12.88 -7.43 -28.54
CA ARG A 185 13.02 -6.25 -27.68
C ARG A 185 13.33 -6.62 -26.22
N PHE A 186 13.12 -7.88 -25.85
CA PHE A 186 13.15 -8.35 -24.47
C PHE A 186 14.05 -9.59 -24.30
N GLY A 187 14.41 -9.82 -23.03
CA GLY A 187 15.20 -10.96 -22.59
C GLY A 187 16.70 -10.70 -22.55
N TRP A 188 17.45 -11.61 -21.92
CA TRP A 188 18.91 -11.50 -21.79
C TRP A 188 19.66 -11.91 -23.05
N LYS A 189 18.99 -12.66 -23.94
CA LYS A 189 19.52 -13.19 -25.20
C LYS A 189 18.70 -12.73 -26.42
N GLY A 190 17.79 -11.76 -26.25
CA GLY A 190 16.93 -11.26 -27.31
C GLY A 190 15.92 -12.31 -27.77
N ASP A 191 15.20 -12.91 -26.83
CA ASP A 191 14.35 -14.09 -27.04
C ASP A 191 12.84 -13.78 -26.99
N ALA A 192 12.44 -12.53 -26.76
CA ALA A 192 11.03 -12.13 -26.72
C ALA A 192 10.74 -10.86 -27.52
N LEU A 193 9.63 -10.90 -28.26
CA LEU A 193 9.23 -9.84 -29.18
C LEU A 193 8.73 -8.59 -28.45
N ASN A 194 7.79 -8.75 -27.53
CA ASN A 194 7.04 -7.68 -26.88
C ASN A 194 6.61 -8.11 -25.46
N ALA A 195 6.00 -7.19 -24.71
CA ALA A 195 5.57 -7.45 -23.32
C ALA A 195 4.62 -8.66 -23.18
N ILE A 196 3.69 -8.88 -24.13
CA ILE A 196 2.77 -10.02 -24.05
C ILE A 196 3.48 -11.35 -24.33
N ALA A 197 4.38 -11.41 -25.31
CA ALA A 197 5.18 -12.60 -25.56
C ALA A 197 6.06 -12.94 -24.36
N PHE A 198 6.61 -11.93 -23.68
CA PHE A 198 7.36 -12.13 -22.46
C PHE A 198 6.46 -12.62 -21.32
N SER A 199 5.26 -12.05 -21.13
CA SER A 199 4.31 -12.48 -20.11
C SER A 199 3.80 -13.92 -20.31
N ILE A 200 3.54 -14.33 -21.56
CA ILE A 200 3.19 -15.72 -21.89
C ILE A 200 4.34 -16.66 -21.55
N GLY A 201 5.56 -16.31 -21.99
CA GLY A 201 6.75 -17.12 -21.75
C GLY A 201 7.09 -17.23 -20.26
N ALA A 202 7.03 -16.12 -19.51
CA ALA A 202 7.30 -16.10 -18.08
C ALA A 202 6.19 -16.79 -17.29
N GLY A 203 4.92 -16.63 -17.67
CA GLY A 203 3.79 -17.34 -17.07
C GLY A 203 4.02 -18.85 -17.08
N LEU A 204 4.33 -19.42 -18.24
CA LEU A 204 4.62 -20.86 -18.35
C LEU A 204 5.93 -21.25 -17.65
N ASN A 205 7.03 -20.54 -17.91
CA ASN A 205 8.36 -21.02 -17.54
C ASN A 205 8.77 -20.66 -16.11
N GLU A 206 8.21 -19.60 -15.54
CA GLU A 206 8.57 -19.13 -14.19
C GLU A 206 7.46 -19.42 -13.17
N MET A 207 6.19 -19.55 -13.60
CA MET A 207 5.04 -19.77 -12.71
C MET A 207 4.27 -21.07 -13.00
N GLY A 208 4.52 -21.73 -14.14
CA GLY A 208 3.74 -22.88 -14.57
C GLY A 208 2.28 -22.55 -14.92
N LEU A 209 1.99 -21.30 -15.29
CA LEU A 209 0.66 -20.92 -15.76
C LEU A 209 0.56 -21.16 -17.27
N THR A 210 -0.17 -22.20 -17.69
CA THR A 210 -0.41 -22.42 -19.12
C THR A 210 -1.51 -21.49 -19.64
N SER A 211 -1.42 -21.12 -20.92
CA SER A 211 -2.33 -20.16 -21.57
C SER A 211 -2.79 -20.65 -22.94
N PRO A 212 -3.82 -20.04 -23.55
CA PRO A 212 -4.23 -20.42 -24.91
C PRO A 212 -3.11 -20.32 -25.97
N PHE A 213 -2.07 -19.51 -25.71
CA PHE A 213 -0.91 -19.34 -26.58
C PHE A 213 0.27 -20.25 -26.20
N ALA A 214 0.26 -20.82 -25.00
CA ALA A 214 1.24 -21.78 -24.50
C ALA A 214 0.53 -22.84 -23.63
N PRO A 215 -0.21 -23.78 -24.24
CA PRO A 215 -1.22 -24.60 -23.56
C PRO A 215 -0.66 -25.95 -23.06
N THR A 216 0.63 -26.04 -22.79
CA THR A 216 1.27 -27.30 -22.42
C THR A 216 2.24 -27.04 -21.29
N GLU A 217 1.97 -27.65 -20.15
CA GLU A 217 2.77 -27.53 -18.94
C GLU A 217 4.19 -28.11 -19.09
N ASN A 218 5.13 -27.50 -18.36
CA ASN A 218 6.49 -28.01 -18.22
C ASN A 218 6.50 -29.24 -17.31
N ALA A 219 6.98 -30.37 -17.84
CA ALA A 219 7.12 -31.58 -17.05
C ALA A 219 8.34 -31.50 -16.12
N PRO A 220 8.21 -31.84 -14.82
CA PRO A 220 9.34 -31.87 -13.90
C PRO A 220 10.51 -32.70 -14.39
N ASN A 221 11.65 -32.03 -14.62
CA ASN A 221 12.84 -32.62 -15.25
C ASN A 221 12.52 -33.46 -16.50
N GLY A 222 11.49 -33.08 -17.27
CA GLY A 222 11.03 -33.77 -18.48
C GLY A 222 10.19 -35.03 -18.27
N ASP A 223 9.87 -35.42 -17.03
CA ASP A 223 9.10 -36.65 -16.74
C ASP A 223 7.59 -36.41 -16.83
N GLN A 224 7.01 -36.89 -17.94
CA GLN A 224 5.57 -36.79 -18.22
C GLN A 224 4.69 -37.61 -17.25
N ASN A 225 5.21 -38.69 -16.67
CA ASN A 225 4.44 -39.47 -15.69
C ASN A 225 4.38 -38.73 -14.36
N LEU A 226 5.48 -38.05 -13.99
CA LEU A 226 5.53 -37.22 -12.80
C LEU A 226 4.62 -36.00 -12.98
N LEU A 227 4.67 -35.33 -14.14
CA LEU A 227 3.74 -34.26 -14.47
C LEU A 227 2.28 -34.69 -14.25
N ALA A 228 1.86 -35.83 -14.83
CA ALA A 228 0.50 -36.33 -14.68
C ALA A 228 0.09 -36.70 -13.23
N ALA A 229 1.06 -36.85 -12.32
CA ALA A 229 0.81 -37.10 -10.90
C ALA A 229 0.78 -35.81 -10.06
N CYS A 230 1.50 -34.78 -10.50
CA CYS A 230 1.70 -33.52 -9.78
C CYS A 230 0.74 -32.42 -10.24
N ASP A 231 0.41 -32.39 -11.52
CA ASP A 231 -0.57 -31.49 -12.08
C ASP A 231 -1.99 -32.07 -11.93
N SER A 232 -2.84 -31.31 -11.27
CA SER A 232 -4.22 -31.68 -10.95
C SER A 232 -5.24 -30.72 -11.55
N VAL A 233 -4.77 -29.67 -12.22
CA VAL A 233 -5.60 -28.66 -12.88
C VAL A 233 -5.59 -28.96 -14.38
N ALA A 234 -6.56 -28.41 -15.12
CA ALA A 234 -6.72 -28.71 -16.53
C ALA A 234 -6.32 -27.50 -17.37
N ASP A 235 -5.27 -27.71 -18.18
CA ASP A 235 -4.77 -26.75 -19.15
C ASP A 235 -5.84 -26.32 -20.19
N PRO A 236 -5.84 -25.04 -20.64
CA PRO A 236 -5.08 -23.96 -20.05
C PRO A 236 -5.70 -23.43 -18.76
N GLU A 237 -4.86 -23.11 -17.76
CA GLU A 237 -5.26 -22.49 -16.50
C GLU A 237 -5.69 -21.05 -16.71
N ASP A 238 -4.96 -20.30 -17.54
CA ASP A 238 -5.17 -18.89 -17.79
C ASP A 238 -6.51 -18.66 -18.50
N LYS A 239 -7.52 -18.33 -17.70
CA LYS A 239 -8.90 -18.14 -18.13
C LYS A 239 -9.30 -16.67 -17.95
N PRO A 240 -10.15 -16.15 -18.84
CA PRO A 240 -10.66 -14.81 -18.68
C PRO A 240 -11.49 -14.71 -17.39
N ASP A 241 -11.27 -13.62 -16.66
CA ASP A 241 -12.10 -13.21 -15.54
C ASP A 241 -13.51 -12.77 -16.00
N ALA A 242 -14.31 -12.21 -15.09
CA ALA A 242 -15.64 -11.74 -15.43
C ALA A 242 -15.66 -10.57 -16.44
N ASN A 243 -14.53 -9.89 -16.65
CA ASN A 243 -14.36 -8.80 -17.62
C ASN A 243 -13.83 -9.31 -18.97
N GLY A 244 -13.56 -10.61 -19.09
CA GLY A 244 -12.99 -11.18 -20.30
C GLY A 244 -11.47 -11.05 -20.38
N ILE A 245 -10.80 -10.73 -19.26
CA ILE A 245 -9.35 -10.47 -19.21
C ILE A 245 -8.65 -11.61 -18.48
N THR A 246 -7.64 -12.20 -19.09
CA THR A 246 -6.84 -13.28 -18.49
C THR A 246 -5.70 -12.72 -17.61
N HIS A 247 -5.04 -13.55 -16.80
CA HIS A 247 -3.89 -13.13 -15.98
C HIS A 247 -2.76 -12.58 -16.86
N VAL A 248 -2.42 -13.29 -17.94
CA VAL A 248 -1.41 -12.82 -18.91
C VAL A 248 -1.74 -11.44 -19.45
N GLN A 249 -3.02 -11.17 -19.72
CA GLN A 249 -3.48 -9.86 -20.19
C GLN A 249 -3.40 -8.80 -19.09
N HIS A 250 -3.79 -9.10 -17.86
CA HIS A 250 -3.62 -8.20 -16.72
C HIS A 250 -2.17 -7.80 -16.52
N TRP A 251 -1.25 -8.77 -16.45
CA TRP A 251 0.19 -8.50 -16.31
C TRP A 251 0.74 -7.68 -17.47
N THR A 252 0.36 -8.03 -18.70
CA THR A 252 0.75 -7.28 -19.91
C THR A 252 0.25 -5.84 -19.83
N THR A 253 -1.01 -5.61 -19.47
CA THR A 253 -1.58 -4.27 -19.39
C THR A 253 -0.88 -3.42 -18.34
N PHE A 254 -0.56 -3.99 -17.17
CA PHE A 254 0.26 -3.31 -16.17
C PHE A 254 1.63 -2.92 -16.72
N GLN A 255 2.36 -3.87 -17.31
CA GLN A 255 3.69 -3.64 -17.89
C GLN A 255 3.67 -2.61 -19.03
N ARG A 256 2.63 -2.62 -19.87
CA ARG A 256 2.48 -1.67 -20.98
C ARG A 256 2.24 -0.26 -20.48
N LEU A 257 1.45 -0.10 -19.42
CA LEU A 257 1.09 1.19 -18.86
C LEU A 257 2.05 1.68 -17.76
N LEU A 258 3.13 0.94 -17.48
CA LEU A 258 4.17 1.30 -16.54
C LEU A 258 5.10 2.37 -17.15
N ALA A 259 5.31 3.48 -16.43
CA ALA A 259 6.16 4.57 -16.91
C ALA A 259 7.60 4.12 -17.19
N ALA A 260 8.25 4.78 -18.14
CA ALA A 260 9.69 4.66 -18.30
C ALA A 260 10.42 5.26 -17.09
N PRO A 261 11.58 4.73 -16.69
CA PRO A 261 12.44 5.36 -15.70
C PRO A 261 12.75 6.82 -16.02
N ALA A 262 12.85 7.64 -14.99
CA ALA A 262 13.24 9.04 -15.13
C ALA A 262 14.70 9.22 -15.60
N GLN A 263 15.03 10.39 -16.12
CA GLN A 263 16.41 10.80 -16.33
C GLN A 263 16.56 12.25 -15.88
N THR A 264 17.40 12.50 -14.89
CA THR A 264 17.59 13.85 -14.35
C THR A 264 19.07 14.09 -14.05
N PRO A 265 19.69 15.16 -14.61
CA PRO A 265 19.12 16.10 -15.58
C PRO A 265 18.77 15.46 -16.91
N ARG A 266 17.72 15.98 -17.56
CA ARG A 266 17.18 15.36 -18.77
C ARG A 266 18.14 15.40 -19.96
N THR A 267 19.06 16.37 -20.02
CA THR A 267 20.08 16.50 -21.07
C THR A 267 21.25 17.36 -20.58
N GLY A 268 22.38 17.29 -21.29
CA GLY A 268 23.41 18.32 -21.22
C GLY A 268 24.60 18.01 -20.32
N MET A 269 24.58 16.87 -19.62
CA MET A 269 25.70 16.43 -18.78
C MET A 269 26.96 16.17 -19.61
N THR A 270 28.10 16.60 -19.07
CA THR A 270 29.42 16.39 -19.69
C THR A 270 29.71 14.90 -19.85
N GLY A 271 29.29 14.07 -18.90
CA GLY A 271 29.42 12.61 -18.94
C GLY A 271 28.81 11.94 -20.16
N GLU A 272 27.72 12.49 -20.72
CA GLU A 272 27.12 11.95 -21.95
C GLU A 272 28.05 12.16 -23.16
N ILE A 273 28.80 13.27 -23.19
CA ILE A 273 29.80 13.52 -24.23
C ILE A 273 30.95 12.52 -24.09
N VAL A 274 31.40 12.26 -22.86
CA VAL A 274 32.43 11.24 -22.58
C VAL A 274 31.95 9.86 -23.00
N PHE A 275 30.72 9.49 -22.66
CA PHE A 275 30.08 8.22 -23.04
C PHE A 275 30.10 7.97 -24.56
N ASN A 276 29.80 9.00 -25.34
CA ASN A 276 29.91 8.95 -26.80
C ASN A 276 31.36 8.83 -27.27
N THR A 277 32.27 9.58 -26.64
CA THR A 277 33.69 9.65 -27.03
C THR A 277 34.44 8.33 -26.80
N VAL A 278 34.16 7.64 -25.69
CA VAL A 278 34.79 6.33 -25.41
C VAL A 278 34.17 5.17 -26.21
N GLY A 279 33.08 5.42 -26.93
CA GLY A 279 32.44 4.43 -27.80
C GLY A 279 31.33 3.60 -27.16
N CYS A 280 30.87 3.93 -25.94
CA CYS A 280 29.74 3.22 -25.32
C CYS A 280 28.47 3.28 -26.18
N ALA A 281 28.23 4.44 -26.81
CA ALA A 281 27.08 4.67 -27.69
C ALA A 281 27.07 3.82 -28.97
N GLY A 282 28.14 3.05 -29.26
CA GLY A 282 28.18 2.10 -30.37
C GLY A 282 27.19 0.95 -30.20
N CYS A 283 26.99 0.48 -28.96
CA CYS A 283 25.94 -0.49 -28.61
C CYS A 283 24.80 0.18 -27.82
N HIS A 284 25.10 1.17 -26.99
CA HIS A 284 24.11 1.84 -26.15
C HIS A 284 23.49 3.06 -26.83
N VAL A 285 22.78 2.83 -27.94
CA VAL A 285 22.14 3.88 -28.75
C VAL A 285 21.06 4.61 -27.99
N ARG A 286 21.13 5.94 -27.97
CA ARG A 286 20.29 6.80 -27.14
C ARG A 286 18.82 6.84 -27.58
N ASP A 287 18.55 7.43 -28.74
CA ASP A 287 17.23 7.97 -29.07
C ASP A 287 16.37 7.03 -29.94
N TYR A 288 15.08 6.94 -29.60
CA TYR A 288 14.05 6.29 -30.40
C TYR A 288 12.75 7.11 -30.39
N VAL A 289 11.89 6.88 -31.38
CA VAL A 289 10.51 7.35 -31.37
C VAL A 289 9.59 6.15 -31.54
N THR A 290 8.64 5.97 -30.63
CA THR A 290 7.72 4.84 -30.69
C THR A 290 6.79 4.94 -31.90
N GLY A 291 6.38 3.78 -32.40
CA GLY A 291 5.40 3.63 -33.47
C GLY A 291 3.97 3.92 -33.01
N ALA A 292 3.01 3.35 -33.75
CA ALA A 292 1.59 3.42 -33.38
C ALA A 292 1.23 2.29 -32.42
N ALA A 293 0.65 2.63 -31.28
CA ALA A 293 0.23 1.72 -30.23
C ALA A 293 -1.30 1.74 -30.07
N VAL A 294 -1.85 0.72 -29.38
CA VAL A 294 -3.28 0.68 -29.02
C VAL A 294 -3.60 1.80 -28.02
N GLU A 295 -2.73 2.01 -27.05
CA GLU A 295 -2.81 3.06 -26.05
C GLU A 295 -2.20 4.35 -26.63
N PRO A 296 -2.98 5.44 -26.78
CA PRO A 296 -2.48 6.68 -27.38
C PRO A 296 -1.28 7.28 -26.63
N SER A 297 -1.19 7.05 -25.31
CA SER A 297 -0.08 7.50 -24.46
C SER A 297 1.27 6.86 -24.80
N LEU A 298 1.28 5.78 -25.58
CA LEU A 298 2.50 5.08 -26.02
C LEU A 298 2.89 5.38 -27.47
N SER A 299 2.08 6.14 -28.21
CA SER A 299 2.28 6.36 -29.65
C SER A 299 3.09 7.63 -29.95
N GLY A 300 4.12 7.53 -30.79
CA GLY A 300 4.91 8.70 -31.23
C GLY A 300 5.71 9.37 -30.10
N VAL A 301 6.08 8.61 -29.07
CA VAL A 301 6.80 9.09 -27.88
C VAL A 301 8.29 9.02 -28.13
N ALA A 302 9.00 10.12 -27.92
CA ALA A 302 10.46 10.13 -27.91
C ALA A 302 10.97 9.50 -26.61
N ILE A 303 11.83 8.50 -26.72
CA ILE A 303 12.38 7.75 -25.57
C ILE A 303 13.90 7.63 -25.70
N LYS A 304 14.56 7.50 -24.55
CA LYS A 304 16.00 7.29 -24.46
C LYS A 304 16.32 5.94 -23.83
N LEU A 305 16.62 4.95 -24.66
CA LEU A 305 16.87 3.59 -24.21
C LEU A 305 18.33 3.37 -23.81
N TYR A 306 19.26 4.02 -24.51
CA TYR A 306 20.69 3.73 -24.42
C TYR A 306 20.95 2.23 -24.65
N SER A 307 20.40 1.71 -25.74
CA SER A 307 20.48 0.32 -26.20
C SER A 307 20.14 0.31 -27.68
N ASP A 308 20.90 -0.44 -28.46
CA ASP A 308 20.65 -0.67 -29.88
C ASP A 308 19.65 -1.80 -30.16
N LEU A 309 19.27 -2.54 -29.11
CA LEU A 309 18.44 -3.74 -29.15
C LEU A 309 19.02 -4.85 -30.05
N LEU A 310 20.35 -4.98 -30.08
CA LEU A 310 21.08 -6.03 -30.78
C LEU A 310 21.69 -7.05 -29.83
N VAL A 311 22.14 -8.16 -30.38
CA VAL A 311 22.93 -9.19 -29.68
C VAL A 311 24.39 -9.07 -30.08
N HIS A 312 25.29 -8.92 -29.10
CA HIS A 312 26.74 -8.75 -29.30
C HIS A 312 27.55 -9.87 -28.68
N ASP A 313 28.71 -10.19 -29.23
CA ASP A 313 29.67 -11.09 -28.59
C ASP A 313 30.38 -10.38 -27.43
N MET A 314 30.03 -10.77 -26.20
CA MET A 314 30.57 -10.18 -24.98
C MET A 314 31.72 -11.01 -24.40
N GLY A 315 32.28 -11.97 -25.16
CA GLY A 315 33.42 -12.77 -24.73
C GLY A 315 33.18 -13.48 -23.40
N THR A 316 34.04 -13.22 -22.41
CA THR A 316 33.94 -13.80 -21.07
C THR A 316 32.76 -13.27 -20.23
N LEU A 317 32.10 -12.20 -20.68
CA LEU A 317 30.86 -11.70 -20.07
C LEU A 317 29.60 -12.41 -20.60
N GLY A 318 29.73 -13.31 -21.57
CA GLY A 318 28.65 -14.25 -21.90
C GLY A 318 28.36 -15.23 -20.74
N ASP A 319 27.15 -15.78 -20.72
CA ASP A 319 26.69 -16.67 -19.66
C ASP A 319 26.89 -18.16 -19.95
N GLY A 320 27.43 -18.52 -21.13
CA GLY A 320 27.65 -19.91 -21.52
C GLY A 320 26.38 -20.65 -22.00
N ILE A 321 25.23 -19.97 -22.05
CA ILE A 321 23.94 -20.54 -22.45
C ILE A 321 23.58 -20.09 -23.86
N VAL A 322 23.29 -21.04 -24.75
CA VAL A 322 22.69 -20.75 -26.06
C VAL A 322 21.18 -20.64 -25.90
N GLN A 323 20.60 -19.53 -26.36
CA GLN A 323 19.16 -19.32 -26.36
C GLN A 323 18.74 -18.47 -27.55
N ALA A 324 17.61 -18.82 -28.16
CA ALA A 324 17.17 -18.23 -29.42
C ALA A 324 18.31 -18.30 -30.45
N ASN A 325 18.74 -17.17 -31.00
CA ASN A 325 19.83 -17.09 -31.97
C ASN A 325 21.18 -16.67 -31.35
N ALA A 326 21.23 -16.45 -30.04
CA ALA A 326 22.44 -16.00 -29.35
C ALA A 326 23.29 -17.19 -28.86
N SER A 327 24.59 -17.14 -29.13
CA SER A 327 25.58 -18.12 -28.68
C SER A 327 25.91 -18.00 -27.19
N GLU A 328 26.83 -18.85 -26.74
CA GLU A 328 27.35 -18.91 -25.38
C GLU A 328 27.97 -17.59 -24.90
N THR A 329 28.66 -16.86 -25.79
CA THR A 329 29.37 -15.62 -25.47
C THR A 329 28.53 -14.37 -25.73
N GLN A 330 27.38 -14.53 -26.39
CA GLN A 330 26.59 -13.42 -26.89
C GLN A 330 25.51 -12.98 -25.92
N MET A 331 25.32 -11.68 -25.74
CA MET A 331 24.29 -11.10 -24.86
C MET A 331 23.53 -9.97 -25.57
N PHE A 332 22.26 -9.80 -25.21
CA PHE A 332 21.43 -8.72 -25.73
C PHE A 332 21.74 -7.39 -25.02
N THR A 333 21.92 -6.31 -25.78
CA THR A 333 22.15 -4.98 -25.22
C THR A 333 20.88 -4.46 -24.56
N ARG A 334 20.78 -4.57 -23.23
CA ARG A 334 19.60 -4.10 -22.51
C ARG A 334 19.59 -2.57 -22.34
N PRO A 335 18.41 -1.92 -22.28
CA PRO A 335 18.32 -0.50 -21.97
C PRO A 335 19.03 -0.11 -20.65
N LEU A 336 19.79 0.98 -20.70
CA LEU A 336 20.46 1.56 -19.53
C LEU A 336 19.55 2.50 -18.72
N TRP A 337 18.31 2.73 -19.13
CA TRP A 337 17.40 3.52 -18.30
C TRP A 337 17.12 2.84 -16.94
N GLY A 338 17.00 3.63 -15.89
CA GLY A 338 16.78 3.13 -14.54
C GLY A 338 17.95 2.35 -13.93
N LEU A 339 19.20 2.75 -14.21
CA LEU A 339 20.40 2.27 -13.52
C LEU A 339 20.50 2.81 -12.08
N ALA A 340 20.11 4.07 -11.84
CA ALA A 340 20.31 4.77 -10.56
C ALA A 340 19.85 3.97 -9.33
N LEU A 341 18.71 3.30 -9.47
CA LEU A 341 18.02 2.57 -8.40
C LEU A 341 18.23 1.04 -8.48
N ARG A 342 19.25 0.58 -9.23
CA ARG A 342 19.61 -0.86 -9.26
C ARG A 342 20.64 -1.17 -8.19
N ASN A 343 20.34 -2.18 -7.39
CA ASN A 343 21.21 -2.69 -6.33
C ASN A 343 22.29 -3.69 -6.80
N SER A 344 22.21 -4.20 -8.03
CA SER A 344 23.22 -5.07 -8.63
C SER A 344 23.17 -5.07 -10.16
N PHE A 345 24.30 -5.36 -10.78
CA PHE A 345 24.54 -5.20 -12.22
C PHE A 345 25.02 -6.49 -12.89
N LEU A 346 25.08 -6.44 -14.23
CA LEU A 346 25.28 -7.56 -15.15
C LEU A 346 24.10 -8.54 -15.17
N HIS A 347 24.14 -9.50 -16.10
CA HIS A 347 23.06 -10.46 -16.29
C HIS A 347 22.86 -11.38 -15.08
N ASP A 348 23.90 -11.61 -14.28
CA ASP A 348 23.92 -12.53 -13.14
C ASP A 348 23.85 -11.82 -11.78
N GLY A 349 23.85 -10.48 -11.75
CA GLY A 349 23.82 -9.70 -10.52
C GLY A 349 25.08 -9.78 -9.66
N ARG A 350 26.21 -10.27 -10.19
CA ARG A 350 27.44 -10.52 -9.40
C ARG A 350 28.13 -9.25 -8.89
N ILE A 351 27.88 -8.11 -9.55
CA ILE A 351 28.41 -6.80 -9.11
C ILE A 351 27.33 -6.16 -8.24
N ALA A 352 27.53 -6.23 -6.91
CA ALA A 352 26.59 -5.76 -5.91
C ALA A 352 27.34 -5.29 -4.65
N GLY A 353 26.72 -4.41 -3.86
CA GLY A 353 27.27 -3.90 -2.61
C GLY A 353 28.40 -2.89 -2.82
N GLY A 354 28.11 -1.61 -2.61
CA GLY A 354 29.07 -0.52 -2.81
C GLY A 354 28.34 0.79 -3.09
N THR A 355 29.09 1.86 -3.34
CA THR A 355 28.51 3.09 -3.90
C THR A 355 28.14 2.87 -5.36
N PHE A 356 27.21 3.68 -5.90
CA PHE A 356 26.87 3.62 -7.33
C PHE A 356 28.12 3.74 -8.21
N HIS A 357 29.02 4.64 -7.85
CA HIS A 357 30.29 4.85 -8.55
C HIS A 357 31.16 3.59 -8.58
N ASP A 358 31.38 2.94 -7.42
CA ASP A 358 32.17 1.70 -7.35
C ASP A 358 31.55 0.59 -8.21
N LEU A 359 30.23 0.46 -8.16
CA LEU A 359 29.49 -0.55 -8.91
C LEU A 359 29.59 -0.29 -10.42
N MET A 360 29.53 0.97 -10.86
CA MET A 360 29.60 1.32 -12.26
C MET A 360 31.00 1.09 -12.84
N VAL A 361 32.05 1.51 -12.13
CA VAL A 361 33.44 1.21 -12.51
C VAL A 361 33.67 -0.30 -12.63
N ALA A 362 33.20 -1.09 -11.66
CA ALA A 362 33.31 -2.55 -11.71
C ALA A 362 32.51 -3.18 -12.87
N THR A 363 31.33 -2.63 -13.17
CA THR A 363 30.48 -3.07 -14.28
C THR A 363 31.13 -2.78 -15.64
N ILE A 364 31.69 -1.58 -15.82
CA ILE A 364 32.43 -1.21 -17.03
C ILE A 364 33.66 -2.11 -17.19
N ALA A 365 34.41 -2.36 -16.11
CA ALA A 365 35.58 -3.24 -16.13
C ALA A 365 35.26 -4.69 -16.55
N ALA A 366 34.02 -5.15 -16.36
CA ALA A 366 33.58 -6.49 -16.76
C ALA A 366 33.24 -6.61 -18.27
N HIS A 367 33.14 -5.52 -19.01
CA HIS A 367 32.87 -5.57 -20.45
C HIS A 367 34.02 -6.25 -21.18
N ASP A 368 33.71 -7.20 -22.05
CA ASP A 368 34.67 -7.98 -22.82
C ASP A 368 34.15 -8.21 -24.24
N GLY A 369 34.89 -8.91 -25.09
CA GLY A 369 34.51 -9.13 -26.48
C GLY A 369 34.40 -7.80 -27.24
N GLU A 370 33.26 -7.54 -27.87
CA GLU A 370 32.97 -6.30 -28.59
C GLU A 370 32.99 -5.06 -27.66
N GLY A 371 32.68 -5.22 -26.37
CA GLY A 371 32.73 -4.13 -25.39
C GLY A 371 34.12 -3.79 -24.84
N ALA A 372 35.14 -4.60 -25.13
CA ALA A 372 36.48 -4.44 -24.54
C ALA A 372 37.16 -3.13 -24.91
N ALA A 373 36.95 -2.63 -26.14
CA ALA A 373 37.56 -1.38 -26.59
C ALA A 373 37.02 -0.17 -25.80
N SER A 374 35.71 -0.10 -25.56
CA SER A 374 35.08 0.98 -24.80
C SER A 374 35.46 0.91 -23.31
N ARG A 375 35.57 -0.29 -22.73
CA ARG A 375 36.14 -0.49 -21.40
C ARG A 375 37.55 0.07 -21.30
N ASP A 376 38.42 -0.30 -22.24
CA ASP A 376 39.83 0.12 -22.21
C ASP A 376 39.94 1.63 -22.43
N ALA A 377 39.08 2.23 -23.26
CA ALA A 377 38.99 3.67 -23.42
C ALA A 377 38.58 4.38 -22.11
N PHE A 378 37.53 3.89 -21.42
CA PHE A 378 37.12 4.40 -20.11
C PHE A 378 38.26 4.31 -19.08
N ASN A 379 38.94 3.17 -19.00
CA ASN A 379 40.05 2.96 -18.06
C ASN A 379 41.25 3.91 -18.29
N ASN A 380 41.38 4.44 -19.51
CA ASN A 380 42.45 5.39 -19.87
C ASN A 380 42.05 6.86 -19.71
N LEU A 381 40.80 7.16 -19.32
CA LEU A 381 40.34 8.52 -19.07
C LEU A 381 40.99 9.11 -17.80
N PRO A 382 41.12 10.45 -17.72
CA PRO A 382 41.33 11.15 -16.46
C PRO A 382 40.23 10.82 -15.44
N ALA A 383 40.56 10.88 -14.14
CA ALA A 383 39.62 10.58 -13.07
C ALA A 383 38.38 11.49 -13.08
N GLY A 384 38.50 12.75 -13.54
CA GLY A 384 37.37 13.67 -13.70
C GLY A 384 36.39 13.16 -14.75
N ASP A 385 36.86 12.90 -15.97
CA ASP A 385 36.04 12.37 -17.06
C ASP A 385 35.41 11.00 -16.72
N GLN A 386 36.08 10.17 -15.91
CA GLN A 386 35.48 8.93 -15.39
C GLN A 386 34.31 9.22 -14.46
N ALA A 387 34.47 10.16 -13.53
CA ALA A 387 33.40 10.60 -12.63
C ALA A 387 32.24 11.20 -13.42
N ASP A 388 32.50 12.12 -14.35
CA ASP A 388 31.47 12.73 -15.19
C ASP A 388 30.63 11.67 -15.92
N LEU A 389 31.28 10.65 -16.51
CA LEU A 389 30.58 9.55 -17.18
C LEU A 389 29.72 8.75 -16.21
N VAL A 390 30.22 8.46 -15.01
CA VAL A 390 29.49 7.72 -13.99
C VAL A 390 28.30 8.52 -13.47
N ASP A 391 28.46 9.83 -13.24
CA ASP A 391 27.39 10.71 -12.80
C ASP A 391 26.29 10.80 -13.88
N PHE A 392 26.68 10.86 -15.15
CA PHE A 392 25.72 10.70 -16.26
C PHE A 392 24.98 9.36 -16.20
N LEU A 393 25.65 8.24 -15.92
CA LEU A 393 24.96 6.96 -15.77
C LEU A 393 24.05 6.91 -14.54
N GLN A 394 24.36 7.67 -13.49
CA GLN A 394 23.50 7.84 -12.31
C GLN A 394 22.24 8.64 -12.63
N SER A 395 22.33 9.63 -13.54
CA SER A 395 21.15 10.36 -14.02
C SER A 395 20.09 9.43 -14.63
N LEU A 396 20.52 8.29 -15.21
CA LEU A 396 19.63 7.31 -15.83
C LEU A 396 18.84 6.54 -14.76
N GLY A 397 17.71 7.06 -14.33
CA GLY A 397 16.86 6.50 -13.29
C GLY A 397 16.63 7.42 -12.10
N GLN A 398 17.23 8.61 -12.09
CA GLN A 398 17.01 9.61 -11.06
C GLN A 398 15.77 10.43 -11.39
N THR A 399 14.85 10.55 -10.43
CA THR A 399 13.64 11.38 -10.55
C THR A 399 13.96 12.79 -10.07
N GLU A 400 13.30 13.82 -10.62
CA GLU A 400 13.46 15.18 -10.08
C GLU A 400 13.09 15.24 -8.59
N PHE A 401 13.90 16.00 -7.84
CA PHE A 401 13.84 16.15 -6.38
C PHE A 401 14.15 14.91 -5.53
N ASP A 402 14.31 13.70 -6.10
CA ASP A 402 14.72 12.49 -5.37
C ASP A 402 16.26 12.44 -5.22
N TYR A 403 16.70 12.82 -4.05
CA TYR A 403 18.05 13.29 -3.78
C TYR A 403 18.90 12.20 -3.10
N GLU A 404 18.27 11.35 -2.31
CA GLU A 404 18.82 10.15 -1.68
C GLU A 404 18.66 8.89 -2.52
N LEU A 405 17.94 8.95 -3.64
CA LEU A 405 17.72 7.84 -4.56
C LEU A 405 17.04 6.66 -3.88
N ASP A 406 15.93 6.90 -3.20
CA ASP A 406 15.12 5.86 -2.59
C ASP A 406 13.75 5.66 -3.28
N ASN A 407 13.49 6.44 -4.35
CA ASN A 407 12.27 6.40 -5.15
C ASN A 407 11.01 6.84 -4.38
N ASP A 408 11.19 7.66 -3.34
CA ASP A 408 10.14 8.41 -2.66
C ASP A 408 10.48 9.91 -2.70
N LEU A 409 9.53 10.75 -2.27
CA LEU A 409 9.79 12.17 -2.06
C LEU A 409 9.31 12.58 -0.67
N ASP A 410 10.24 12.73 0.26
CA ASP A 410 9.97 13.06 1.65
C ASP A 410 10.85 14.22 2.18
N GLU A 411 10.88 14.43 3.50
CA GLU A 411 11.62 15.54 4.10
C GLU A 411 13.16 15.39 4.01
N PHE A 412 13.67 14.19 3.72
CA PHE A 412 15.11 13.91 3.63
C PHE A 412 15.70 14.40 2.29
N ASP A 413 14.88 14.49 1.25
CA ASP A 413 15.21 15.05 -0.06
C ASP A 413 15.49 16.56 -0.05
N TRP A 414 15.13 17.28 1.02
CA TRP A 414 15.17 18.75 1.06
C TRP A 414 16.60 19.31 1.23
N PHE A 415 17.63 18.48 1.16
CA PHE A 415 19.01 18.91 1.40
C PHE A 415 19.50 19.96 0.39
N PHE A 416 18.95 19.96 -0.82
CA PHE A 416 19.27 20.95 -1.84
C PHE A 416 18.89 22.37 -1.46
N LEU A 417 17.99 22.56 -0.48
CA LEU A 417 17.68 23.88 0.05
C LEU A 417 18.82 24.44 0.91
N GLN A 418 19.75 23.62 1.40
CA GLN A 418 20.82 24.09 2.30
C GLN A 418 21.70 25.18 1.66
N PRO A 419 22.23 25.04 0.42
CA PRO A 419 22.93 26.13 -0.26
C PRO A 419 22.10 27.41 -0.35
N TRP A 420 20.82 27.31 -0.70
CA TRP A 420 19.90 28.44 -0.87
C TRP A 420 19.58 29.15 0.45
N LEU A 421 19.51 28.40 1.56
CA LEU A 421 19.37 28.93 2.92
C LEU A 421 20.61 29.70 3.39
N THR A 422 21.78 29.46 2.77
CA THR A 422 23.04 30.15 3.10
C THR A 422 23.33 31.41 2.25
N GLY A 423 22.49 31.71 1.25
CA GLY A 423 22.57 32.89 0.37
C GLY A 423 22.98 32.56 -1.08
N PRO A 424 22.64 33.43 -2.07
CA PRO A 424 22.79 33.10 -3.49
C PRO A 424 24.24 33.10 -3.96
N GLY A 425 24.60 32.13 -4.80
CA GLY A 425 25.86 32.10 -5.54
C GLY A 425 26.00 30.89 -6.47
N GLY A 426 25.74 31.08 -7.76
CA GLY A 426 25.93 30.08 -8.83
C GLY A 426 24.78 30.10 -9.85
N THR A 427 25.05 29.69 -11.09
CA THR A 427 24.04 29.20 -12.03
C THR A 427 24.09 27.67 -11.96
N ILE A 428 22.95 27.00 -11.79
CA ILE A 428 22.88 25.54 -11.80
C ILE A 428 23.16 25.06 -13.24
N GLY A 429 24.19 24.25 -13.40
CA GLY A 429 24.48 23.52 -14.62
C GLY A 429 24.09 22.05 -14.50
N PRO A 430 24.02 21.30 -15.62
CA PRO A 430 23.60 19.89 -15.61
C PRO A 430 24.58 18.93 -14.90
N ASP A 431 25.80 19.38 -14.60
CA ASP A 431 26.79 18.59 -13.85
C ASP A 431 26.83 18.98 -12.35
N ASP A 432 26.00 19.94 -11.91
CA ASP A 432 25.91 20.32 -10.51
C ASP A 432 24.93 19.42 -9.74
N ASP A 433 25.22 19.13 -8.46
CA ASP A 433 24.32 18.34 -7.60
C ASP A 433 22.89 18.93 -7.56
N GLN A 434 22.75 20.25 -7.69
CA GLN A 434 21.45 20.93 -7.63
C GLN A 434 20.61 20.76 -8.90
N ALA A 435 21.18 20.23 -9.99
CA ALA A 435 20.52 20.11 -11.28
C ALA A 435 19.27 19.23 -11.24
N ILE A 436 19.13 18.38 -10.22
CA ILE A 436 17.93 17.56 -10.07
C ILE A 436 16.71 18.32 -9.56
N ALA A 437 16.93 19.54 -9.06
CA ALA A 437 15.88 20.47 -8.66
C ALA A 437 15.60 21.54 -9.73
N ASP A 438 16.45 21.68 -10.76
CA ASP A 438 16.29 22.60 -11.89
C ASP A 438 15.46 21.92 -13.00
N LEU A 439 14.14 21.95 -12.83
CA LEU A 439 13.18 21.16 -13.62
C LEU A 439 13.03 21.65 -15.05
N ASP A 440 13.12 22.96 -15.29
CA ASP A 440 13.02 23.57 -16.62
C ASP A 440 14.37 23.93 -17.25
N ALA A 441 15.48 23.63 -16.55
CA ALA A 441 16.86 23.76 -17.00
C ALA A 441 17.25 25.20 -17.35
N ASP A 442 16.72 26.18 -16.62
CA ASP A 442 17.03 27.59 -16.80
C ASP A 442 18.22 28.09 -15.96
N GLY A 443 18.73 27.21 -15.09
CA GLY A 443 19.92 27.43 -14.29
C GLY A 443 19.67 28.06 -12.93
N ASP A 444 18.42 28.11 -12.47
CA ASP A 444 18.09 28.43 -11.09
C ASP A 444 16.97 27.54 -10.50
N PHE A 445 16.52 27.85 -9.29
CA PHE A 445 15.39 27.19 -8.63
C PHE A 445 14.44 28.31 -8.20
N ASP A 446 13.29 28.40 -8.86
CA ASP A 446 12.34 29.49 -8.63
C ASP A 446 10.96 28.99 -8.17
N LEU A 447 9.92 29.81 -8.35
CA LEU A 447 8.56 29.46 -7.96
C LEU A 447 7.95 28.35 -8.83
N THR A 448 8.49 28.11 -10.02
CA THR A 448 8.13 27.06 -10.95
C THR A 448 8.52 25.71 -10.35
N GLU A 449 9.78 25.55 -9.97
CA GLU A 449 10.35 24.35 -9.37
C GLU A 449 9.76 24.14 -7.98
N PHE A 450 9.66 25.20 -7.17
CA PHE A 450 9.02 25.12 -5.85
C PHE A 450 7.55 24.68 -5.96
N GLY A 451 6.83 25.18 -6.97
CA GLY A 451 5.47 24.75 -7.24
C GLY A 451 5.38 23.29 -7.66
N ALA A 452 6.32 22.82 -8.49
CA ALA A 452 6.40 21.43 -8.93
C ALA A 452 6.74 20.49 -7.77
N LEU A 453 7.74 20.85 -6.94
CA LEU A 453 8.10 20.16 -5.71
C LEU A 453 6.91 20.07 -4.75
N GLN A 454 6.23 21.19 -4.47
CA GLN A 454 5.06 21.19 -3.58
C GLN A 454 3.98 20.25 -4.11
N ARG A 455 3.74 20.24 -5.43
CA ARG A 455 2.82 19.28 -6.02
C ARG A 455 3.33 17.86 -5.84
N ALA A 456 4.62 17.58 -6.07
CA ALA A 456 5.17 16.23 -6.02
C ALA A 456 5.04 15.67 -4.60
N PHE A 457 5.52 16.45 -3.64
CA PHE A 457 5.56 16.14 -2.22
C PHE A 457 4.18 15.94 -1.60
N THR A 458 3.18 16.69 -2.06
CA THR A 458 1.79 16.53 -1.56
C THR A 458 0.98 15.48 -2.32
N GLY A 459 1.60 14.73 -3.25
CA GLY A 459 0.94 13.74 -4.10
C GLY A 459 0.00 14.36 -5.15
N GLN A 460 0.24 15.61 -5.54
CA GLN A 460 -0.51 16.40 -6.52
C GLN A 460 0.16 16.50 -7.90
N VAL A 461 1.33 15.88 -8.16
CA VAL A 461 1.93 15.84 -9.51
C VAL A 461 1.22 14.83 -10.41
N ALA A 462 0.87 15.34 -11.59
CA ALA A 462 0.23 14.76 -12.76
C ALA A 462 0.02 13.22 -12.79
N SER A 463 -1.18 12.70 -12.55
CA SER A 463 -2.16 12.60 -13.64
C SER A 463 -2.63 13.96 -14.11
N PRO A 464 -2.67 14.25 -15.43
CA PRO A 464 -3.02 15.58 -15.95
C PRO A 464 -4.32 16.07 -15.33
N PRO A 465 -4.54 17.40 -15.25
CA PRO A 465 -5.79 17.92 -14.76
C PRO A 465 -6.89 17.30 -15.62
N PRO A 466 -7.85 16.58 -15.03
CA PRO A 466 -8.95 16.05 -15.80
C PRO A 466 -9.61 17.24 -16.51
N PRO A 467 -10.09 17.06 -17.76
CA PRO A 467 -10.91 18.08 -18.41
C PRO A 467 -11.95 18.53 -17.39
N PRO A 468 -12.19 19.85 -17.21
CA PRO A 468 -12.78 20.42 -16.01
C PRO A 468 -13.81 19.47 -15.42
N GLU A 469 -13.41 18.79 -14.34
CA GLU A 469 -14.17 17.65 -13.82
C GLU A 469 -15.62 18.07 -13.64
N PRO A 470 -16.60 17.29 -14.12
CA PRO A 470 -17.92 17.36 -13.56
C PRO A 470 -17.80 16.88 -12.10
N VAL A 471 -17.54 17.83 -11.18
CA VAL A 471 -17.41 17.69 -9.72
C VAL A 471 -17.46 16.22 -9.25
N GLN A 472 -16.32 15.53 -9.21
CA GLN A 472 -16.28 14.13 -8.75
C GLN A 472 -17.04 13.96 -7.44
N THR A 473 -17.99 13.03 -7.42
CA THR A 473 -18.78 12.72 -6.22
C THR A 473 -17.89 11.97 -5.23
N ARG A 474 -17.85 12.43 -3.98
CA ARG A 474 -17.04 11.85 -2.90
C ARG A 474 -17.92 11.27 -1.80
N ILE A 475 -17.46 10.24 -1.10
CA ILE A 475 -18.13 9.68 0.08
C ILE A 475 -17.56 10.30 1.37
N ASN A 476 -18.41 10.93 2.18
CA ASN A 476 -18.05 11.38 3.52
C ASN A 476 -18.52 10.35 4.54
N LEU A 477 -17.68 10.02 5.50
CA LEU A 477 -17.91 8.97 6.51
C LEU A 477 -17.81 9.54 7.92
N SER A 478 -18.62 9.01 8.83
CA SER A 478 -18.59 9.40 10.24
C SER A 478 -18.89 8.19 11.13
N VAL A 479 -18.02 7.93 12.10
CA VAL A 479 -18.31 7.05 13.23
C VAL A 479 -18.91 7.89 14.36
N GLN A 480 -20.03 7.47 14.93
CA GLN A 480 -20.72 8.23 15.98
C GLN A 480 -21.43 7.33 17.01
N SER A 481 -21.58 7.85 18.23
CA SER A 481 -22.37 7.27 19.31
C SER A 481 -23.19 8.38 19.99
N GLY A 482 -24.34 8.76 19.38
CA GLY A 482 -25.09 9.96 19.76
C GLY A 482 -24.39 11.31 19.42
N GLY A 483 -23.10 11.27 19.14
CA GLY A 483 -22.21 12.34 18.65
C GLY A 483 -20.82 11.76 18.32
N ASN A 484 -19.83 12.62 18.12
CA ASN A 484 -18.45 12.19 17.79
C ASN A 484 -17.57 11.92 19.04
N THR A 485 -18.16 12.03 20.23
CA THR A 485 -17.51 11.70 21.49
C THR A 485 -18.49 10.94 22.38
N VAL A 486 -18.05 9.85 22.97
CA VAL A 486 -18.82 9.06 23.95
C VAL A 486 -18.07 8.96 25.27
N TRP A 487 -18.79 9.18 26.37
CA TRP A 487 -18.27 9.08 27.72
C TRP A 487 -18.77 7.77 28.34
N VAL A 488 -17.86 6.94 28.80
CA VAL A 488 -18.16 5.56 29.25
C VAL A 488 -17.42 5.24 30.54
N SER A 489 -18.06 4.48 31.42
CA SER A 489 -17.37 3.89 32.56
C SER A 489 -16.41 2.78 32.12
N PRO A 490 -15.32 2.51 32.85
CA PRO A 490 -14.38 1.46 32.49
C PRO A 490 -15.06 0.09 32.40
N GLY A 491 -14.79 -0.66 31.34
CA GLY A 491 -15.42 -1.96 31.08
C GLY A 491 -16.90 -1.92 30.69
N ALA A 492 -17.52 -0.74 30.57
CA ALA A 492 -18.89 -0.62 30.12
C ALA A 492 -18.99 -0.84 28.60
N PRO A 493 -20.02 -1.56 28.11
CA PRO A 493 -20.29 -1.63 26.69
C PRO A 493 -20.82 -0.28 26.18
N PHE A 494 -20.50 0.07 24.94
CA PHE A 494 -21.09 1.19 24.21
C PHE A 494 -21.42 0.79 22.78
N THR A 495 -22.41 1.46 22.20
CA THR A 495 -22.84 1.25 20.82
C THR A 495 -22.26 2.34 19.93
N TYR A 496 -21.98 2.02 18.66
CA TYR A 496 -21.57 3.01 17.67
C TYR A 496 -22.22 2.71 16.32
N GLN A 497 -22.31 3.74 15.49
CA GLN A 497 -22.81 3.69 14.13
C GLN A 497 -21.78 4.30 13.18
N VAL A 498 -21.53 3.63 12.06
CA VAL A 498 -20.83 4.22 10.91
C VAL A 498 -21.88 4.77 9.97
N ARG A 499 -21.71 6.00 9.49
CA ARG A 499 -22.66 6.66 8.59
C ARG A 499 -21.95 7.27 7.39
N ALA A 500 -22.67 7.43 6.28
CA ALA A 500 -22.16 8.04 5.06
C ALA A 500 -23.09 9.07 4.43
N THR A 501 -22.51 10.06 3.75
CA THR A 501 -23.21 10.94 2.81
C THR A 501 -22.32 11.34 1.63
N LEU A 502 -22.88 11.45 0.44
CA LEU A 502 -22.19 11.87 -0.77
C LEU A 502 -21.96 13.39 -0.77
N SER A 503 -20.88 13.84 -1.40
CA SER A 503 -20.46 15.26 -1.40
C SER A 503 -21.32 16.17 -2.28
N ASN A 504 -22.03 15.60 -3.26
CA ASN A 504 -22.87 16.29 -4.23
C ASN A 504 -24.08 15.43 -4.63
N LYS A 505 -24.96 15.97 -5.47
CA LYS A 505 -26.16 15.27 -5.99
C LYS A 505 -25.99 14.92 -7.47
N GLN A 506 -24.78 14.60 -7.92
CA GLN A 506 -24.48 14.27 -9.32
C GLN A 506 -24.63 12.77 -9.62
N THR A 507 -24.89 11.96 -8.61
CA THR A 507 -25.26 10.55 -8.68
C THR A 507 -26.71 10.36 -8.23
N ASP A 508 -27.26 9.15 -8.35
CA ASP A 508 -28.59 8.76 -7.87
C ASP A 508 -28.52 7.98 -6.53
N GLY A 509 -27.40 8.05 -5.82
CA GLY A 509 -27.21 7.46 -4.48
C GLY A 509 -26.10 6.42 -4.44
N LEU A 510 -25.64 6.09 -3.23
CA LEU A 510 -24.61 5.08 -2.97
C LEU A 510 -25.06 3.71 -3.47
N ALA A 511 -24.15 2.95 -4.07
CA ALA A 511 -24.41 1.61 -4.61
C ALA A 511 -23.57 0.52 -3.94
N MET A 512 -22.34 0.84 -3.54
CA MET A 512 -21.43 -0.04 -2.79
C MET A 512 -20.57 0.78 -1.84
N VAL A 513 -20.22 0.20 -0.70
CA VAL A 513 -19.23 0.74 0.23
C VAL A 513 -18.48 -0.38 0.95
N SER A 514 -17.18 -0.19 1.20
CA SER A 514 -16.37 -1.03 2.10
C SER A 514 -15.31 -0.17 2.80
N PHE A 515 -14.93 -0.53 4.03
CA PHE A 515 -13.94 0.17 4.86
C PHE A 515 -13.45 -0.73 6.00
N ASP A 516 -12.35 -0.36 6.65
CA ASP A 516 -11.82 -1.05 7.84
C ASP A 516 -12.15 -0.25 9.11
N LEU A 517 -12.33 -0.95 10.22
CA LEU A 517 -12.53 -0.36 11.55
C LEU A 517 -11.51 -0.90 12.56
N ALA A 518 -10.82 -0.01 13.25
CA ALA A 518 -9.92 -0.34 14.34
C ALA A 518 -10.30 0.44 15.61
N PHE A 519 -10.12 -0.17 16.78
CA PHE A 519 -10.29 0.51 18.07
C PHE A 519 -9.03 0.35 18.90
N ASP A 520 -8.38 1.47 19.23
CA ASP A 520 -7.16 1.49 20.05
C ASP A 520 -7.40 1.04 21.50
N GLY A 521 -8.67 0.99 21.94
CA GLY A 521 -9.09 0.47 23.23
C GLY A 521 -9.30 -1.05 23.28
N GLY A 522 -9.20 -1.77 22.16
CA GLY A 522 -9.27 -3.23 22.15
C GLY A 522 -9.98 -3.81 20.93
N ALA A 523 -10.11 -5.14 20.94
CA ALA A 523 -10.67 -5.87 19.80
C ALA A 523 -12.15 -5.55 19.55
N LEU A 524 -12.50 -5.42 18.28
CA LEU A 524 -13.88 -5.24 17.83
C LEU A 524 -14.54 -6.58 17.49
N ALA A 525 -15.82 -6.68 17.80
CA ALA A 525 -16.68 -7.76 17.33
C ALA A 525 -17.32 -7.39 15.98
N PRO A 526 -17.61 -8.35 15.09
CA PRO A 526 -18.28 -8.07 13.81
C PRO A 526 -19.52 -7.21 13.98
N VAL A 527 -19.69 -6.21 13.12
CA VAL A 527 -20.81 -5.27 13.17
C VAL A 527 -22.06 -5.86 12.52
N SER A 528 -23.23 -5.31 12.84
CA SER A 528 -24.48 -5.67 12.16
C SER A 528 -24.82 -4.64 11.08
N PRO A 529 -25.35 -5.06 9.92
CA PRO A 529 -25.99 -4.14 9.00
C PRO A 529 -27.18 -3.44 9.70
N PRO A 530 -27.40 -2.15 9.47
CA PRO A 530 -28.55 -1.45 9.99
C PRO A 530 -29.82 -1.98 9.31
N GLN A 531 -30.90 -2.12 10.08
CA GLN A 531 -32.19 -2.64 9.59
C GLN A 531 -33.09 -1.55 8.99
N ASP A 532 -32.58 -0.34 8.74
CA ASP A 532 -33.36 0.75 8.15
C ASP A 532 -33.44 0.69 6.61
N GLY A 533 -34.51 1.28 6.08
CA GLY A 533 -35.12 0.93 4.79
C GLY A 533 -34.19 0.70 3.60
N SER A 534 -33.34 1.67 3.23
CA SER A 534 -32.58 1.61 1.97
C SER A 534 -31.30 0.76 2.05
N MET A 535 -30.72 0.59 3.24
CA MET A 535 -29.52 -0.23 3.43
C MET A 535 -29.82 -1.73 3.53
N SER A 536 -31.09 -2.09 3.73
CA SER A 536 -31.57 -3.49 3.69
C SER A 536 -31.34 -4.21 2.35
N GLN A 537 -31.11 -3.45 1.26
CA GLN A 537 -30.82 -3.99 -0.07
C GLN A 537 -29.32 -4.19 -0.32
N PHE A 538 -28.46 -3.75 0.62
CA PHE A 538 -27.02 -3.98 0.58
C PHE A 538 -26.71 -5.33 1.22
N VAL A 539 -26.01 -6.18 0.49
CA VAL A 539 -25.55 -7.48 1.00
C VAL A 539 -24.04 -7.63 0.80
N SER A 540 -23.47 -8.70 1.37
CA SER A 540 -22.04 -8.96 1.26
C SER A 540 -21.62 -9.15 -0.21
N PRO A 541 -20.59 -8.43 -0.70
CA PRO A 541 -19.94 -8.79 -1.95
C PRO A 541 -19.09 -10.05 -1.69
N ASN A 542 -19.21 -11.09 -2.53
CA ASN A 542 -18.28 -12.23 -2.48
C ASN A 542 -17.00 -11.82 -3.23
N GLY A 543 -15.81 -12.22 -2.76
CA GLY A 543 -14.52 -11.91 -3.42
C GLY A 543 -13.69 -10.78 -2.79
N LEU A 544 -14.20 -10.10 -1.76
CA LEU A 544 -13.35 -9.46 -0.75
C LEU A 544 -13.02 -10.54 0.30
N CYS A 545 -11.83 -10.52 0.91
CA CYS A 545 -11.38 -11.44 1.97
C CYS A 545 -12.21 -11.32 3.27
N ASN A 546 -13.54 -11.46 3.17
CA ASN A 546 -14.50 -11.23 4.24
C ASN A 546 -15.49 -12.40 4.39
N PRO A 547 -15.06 -13.54 4.95
CA PRO A 547 -15.92 -14.71 5.19
C PRO A 547 -17.11 -14.46 6.14
N ALA A 548 -17.15 -13.33 6.86
CA ALA A 548 -18.19 -13.01 7.85
C ALA A 548 -19.36 -12.15 7.30
N GLY A 549 -19.28 -11.69 6.06
CA GLY A 549 -20.30 -10.84 5.45
C GLY A 549 -20.22 -9.36 5.87
N PHE A 550 -21.34 -8.63 5.80
CA PHE A 550 -21.42 -7.17 6.06
C PHE A 550 -20.78 -6.71 7.39
N GLY A 551 -20.60 -7.61 8.36
CA GLY A 551 -20.02 -7.33 9.67
C GLY A 551 -18.50 -7.17 9.74
N GLY A 552 -17.78 -7.42 8.64
CA GLY A 552 -16.31 -7.35 8.58
C GLY A 552 -15.62 -8.55 9.25
N THR A 553 -14.40 -8.85 8.84
CA THR A 553 -13.62 -9.98 9.34
C THR A 553 -12.62 -9.53 10.41
N PRO A 554 -12.69 -10.08 11.64
CA PRO A 554 -11.74 -9.74 12.69
C PRO A 554 -10.34 -10.30 12.39
N ILE A 555 -9.35 -9.41 12.24
CA ILE A 555 -7.93 -9.75 12.11
C ILE A 555 -7.16 -8.93 13.15
N ALA A 556 -6.51 -9.62 14.09
CA ALA A 556 -5.72 -9.00 15.17
C ALA A 556 -6.48 -7.90 15.97
N GLY A 557 -7.82 -7.98 16.05
CA GLY A 557 -8.65 -7.02 16.78
C GLY A 557 -9.24 -5.87 15.93
N THR A 558 -8.80 -5.75 14.68
CA THR A 558 -9.35 -4.84 13.66
C THR A 558 -10.42 -5.57 12.84
N LEU A 559 -11.50 -4.90 12.46
CA LEU A 559 -12.45 -5.42 11.47
C LEU A 559 -12.04 -4.95 10.09
N ILE A 560 -11.71 -5.90 9.23
CA ILE A 560 -11.33 -5.64 7.85
C ILE A 560 -12.55 -5.82 6.94
N GLN A 561 -12.71 -4.93 5.96
CA GLN A 561 -13.73 -4.97 4.90
C GLN A 561 -15.18 -4.98 5.40
N VAL A 562 -15.52 -4.11 6.34
CA VAL A 562 -16.90 -3.80 6.72
C VAL A 562 -17.61 -3.10 5.56
N GLY A 563 -18.73 -3.64 5.08
CA GLY A 563 -19.45 -3.02 3.96
C GLY A 563 -20.38 -3.94 3.17
N GLY A 564 -20.99 -3.41 2.12
CA GLY A 564 -21.95 -4.11 1.29
C GLY A 564 -22.22 -3.46 -0.07
N ALA A 565 -22.99 -4.14 -0.92
CA ALA A 565 -23.40 -3.67 -2.24
C ALA A 565 -24.87 -4.03 -2.58
N MET A 566 -25.53 -3.21 -3.41
CA MET A 566 -26.81 -3.54 -4.06
C MET A 566 -26.59 -4.27 -5.39
N ASN A 567 -27.65 -4.91 -5.91
CA ASN A 567 -27.66 -5.54 -7.23
C ASN A 567 -27.59 -4.52 -8.37
N THR A 568 -26.39 -4.13 -8.79
CA THR A 568 -26.19 -3.13 -9.84
C THR A 568 -25.73 -3.76 -11.17
N ILE A 569 -25.16 -4.96 -11.13
CA ILE A 569 -24.68 -5.78 -12.25
C ILE A 569 -24.76 -7.27 -11.84
N ALA A 570 -25.17 -8.18 -12.73
CA ALA A 570 -24.89 -9.60 -12.55
C ALA A 570 -23.43 -9.87 -12.98
N ASN A 571 -22.51 -10.00 -12.03
CA ASN A 571 -21.11 -10.37 -12.29
C ASN A 571 -20.77 -11.73 -11.62
N SER A 572 -19.79 -12.44 -12.17
CA SER A 572 -19.36 -13.76 -11.70
C SER A 572 -18.69 -13.73 -10.32
N PHE A 573 -18.31 -12.53 -9.85
CA PHE A 573 -17.77 -12.32 -8.51
C PHE A 573 -18.86 -12.33 -7.43
N ALA A 574 -20.14 -12.20 -7.77
CA ALA A 574 -21.23 -12.25 -6.79
C ALA A 574 -22.54 -12.83 -7.39
N PRO A 575 -22.88 -14.12 -7.16
CA PRO A 575 -24.21 -14.65 -7.47
C PRO A 575 -25.32 -14.09 -6.56
N THR A 576 -25.01 -13.16 -5.65
CA THR A 576 -25.90 -12.75 -4.56
C THR A 576 -25.69 -11.30 -4.13
N PRO A 577 -26.00 -10.32 -4.98
CA PRO A 577 -26.86 -9.26 -4.48
C PRO A 577 -28.30 -9.52 -4.92
N SER A 578 -29.16 -9.84 -3.96
CA SER A 578 -30.59 -10.03 -4.20
C SER A 578 -31.35 -8.80 -3.73
N GLY A 579 -32.22 -8.24 -4.57
CA GLY A 579 -33.03 -7.10 -4.16
C GLY A 579 -33.26 -6.11 -5.29
N THR A 580 -34.05 -5.08 -4.99
CA THR A 580 -34.31 -3.97 -5.92
C THR A 580 -33.27 -2.88 -5.68
N VAL A 581 -32.68 -2.34 -6.76
CA VAL A 581 -31.86 -1.12 -6.65
C VAL A 581 -32.72 0.01 -6.15
N VAL A 582 -32.34 0.58 -5.01
CA VAL A 582 -32.98 1.77 -4.45
C VAL A 582 -32.06 2.97 -4.65
N GLY A 583 -32.61 4.04 -5.20
CA GLY A 583 -31.92 5.32 -5.32
C GLY A 583 -31.86 6.07 -3.98
N ASP A 584 -31.26 7.25 -4.03
CA ASP A 584 -31.15 8.23 -2.96
C ASP A 584 -30.47 7.77 -1.66
N VAL A 585 -29.80 6.61 -1.68
CA VAL A 585 -29.01 6.13 -0.55
C VAL A 585 -27.83 7.06 -0.31
N ALA A 586 -27.67 7.52 0.93
CA ALA A 586 -26.58 8.40 1.35
C ALA A 586 -26.39 9.66 0.48
N GLN A 587 -27.41 10.17 -0.22
CA GLN A 587 -27.28 11.37 -1.06
C GLN A 587 -26.79 12.60 -0.28
N ARG A 588 -26.25 13.61 -0.97
CA ARG A 588 -25.82 14.85 -0.29
C ARG A 588 -26.95 15.44 0.56
N GLY A 589 -26.65 15.57 1.85
CA GLY A 589 -27.56 16.11 2.86
C GLY A 589 -28.43 15.05 3.55
N SER A 590 -28.28 13.78 3.16
CA SER A 590 -28.92 12.61 3.77
C SER A 590 -27.85 11.62 4.22
N TRP A 591 -27.76 11.41 5.53
CA TRP A 591 -26.79 10.48 6.12
C TRP A 591 -27.42 9.10 6.27
N ALA A 592 -26.93 8.11 5.52
CA ALA A 592 -27.31 6.71 5.69
C ALA A 592 -26.46 6.07 6.79
N THR A 593 -27.07 5.23 7.63
CA THR A 593 -26.31 4.38 8.55
C THR A 593 -25.75 3.23 7.75
N LEU A 594 -24.43 3.05 7.75
CA LEU A 594 -23.78 1.95 7.07
C LEU A 594 -23.70 0.72 7.96
N ALA A 595 -23.27 0.85 9.22
CA ALA A 595 -23.11 -0.28 10.13
C ALA A 595 -23.42 0.12 11.56
N THR A 596 -23.86 -0.83 12.40
CA THR A 596 -24.00 -0.64 13.86
C THR A 596 -23.21 -1.71 14.59
N GLY A 597 -22.34 -1.28 15.51
CA GLY A 597 -21.50 -2.16 16.31
C GLY A 597 -21.62 -1.88 17.80
N THR A 598 -21.05 -2.80 18.59
CA THR A 598 -20.85 -2.63 20.03
C THR A 598 -19.39 -2.88 20.36
N ALA A 599 -18.82 -2.04 21.23
CA ALA A 599 -17.48 -2.24 21.77
C ALA A 599 -17.50 -2.12 23.28
N VAL A 600 -16.46 -2.63 23.94
CA VAL A 600 -16.31 -2.55 25.40
C VAL A 600 -15.22 -1.55 25.71
N ALA A 601 -15.52 -0.59 26.59
CA ALA A 601 -14.55 0.39 27.04
C ALA A 601 -13.37 -0.28 27.76
N PRO A 602 -12.12 0.16 27.55
CA PRO A 602 -10.98 -0.23 28.35
C PRO A 602 -11.23 -0.12 29.86
N SER A 603 -10.57 -0.96 30.66
CA SER A 603 -10.60 -0.84 32.13
C SER A 603 -9.74 0.33 32.66
N THR A 604 -8.83 0.82 31.82
CA THR A 604 -7.96 1.96 32.09
C THR A 604 -8.66 3.26 31.66
N PRO A 605 -8.80 4.25 32.56
CA PRO A 605 -9.28 5.57 32.19
C PRO A 605 -8.36 6.25 31.18
N GLY A 606 -8.93 6.96 30.21
CA GLY A 606 -8.17 7.57 29.12
C GLY A 606 -9.05 7.98 27.95
N THR A 607 -8.41 8.50 26.89
CA THR A 607 -9.05 8.81 25.62
C THR A 607 -8.57 7.81 24.58
N TYR A 608 -9.54 7.22 23.89
CA TYR A 608 -9.39 6.16 22.91
C TYR A 608 -10.14 6.60 21.63
N THR A 609 -9.84 5.98 20.50
CA THR A 609 -10.39 6.33 19.19
C THR A 609 -10.81 5.09 18.42
N LEU A 610 -12.02 5.13 17.86
CA LEU A 610 -12.47 4.17 16.87
C LEU A 610 -12.22 4.74 15.47
N HIS A 611 -11.22 4.18 14.81
CA HIS A 611 -10.67 4.61 13.53
C HIS A 611 -11.40 3.98 12.34
N LEU A 612 -11.42 4.73 11.23
CA LEU A 612 -11.90 4.24 9.94
C LEU A 612 -10.80 4.38 8.90
N ALA A 613 -10.44 3.28 8.24
CA ALA A 613 -9.40 3.24 7.22
C ALA A 613 -9.90 2.63 5.91
N ASN A 614 -9.14 2.87 4.83
CA ASN A 614 -9.32 2.25 3.52
C ASN A 614 -10.75 2.32 2.93
N PRO A 615 -11.45 3.49 2.96
CA PRO A 615 -12.80 3.57 2.42
C PRO A 615 -12.80 3.44 0.89
N MET A 616 -13.66 2.57 0.39
CA MET A 616 -13.93 2.35 -1.03
C MET A 616 -15.43 2.39 -1.29
N GLY A 617 -15.85 2.87 -2.46
CA GLY A 617 -17.27 2.88 -2.80
C GLY A 617 -17.58 3.34 -4.22
N ASN A 618 -18.81 3.09 -4.65
CA ASN A 618 -19.37 3.57 -5.92
C ASN A 618 -20.82 4.03 -5.72
N ALA A 619 -21.34 4.81 -6.66
CA ALA A 619 -22.70 5.35 -6.63
C ALA A 619 -23.43 5.17 -7.96
N LEU A 620 -24.76 5.06 -7.92
CA LEU A 620 -25.62 4.98 -9.10
C LEU A 620 -25.41 6.20 -9.98
N GLN A 621 -25.23 5.99 -11.28
CA GLN A 621 -25.12 7.09 -12.22
C GLN A 621 -26.47 7.83 -12.32
N LYS A 622 -26.42 9.16 -12.39
CA LYS A 622 -27.61 10.01 -12.34
C LYS A 622 -28.49 9.94 -13.59
N ASN A 623 -29.81 9.98 -13.38
CA ASN A 623 -30.85 9.97 -14.41
C ASN A 623 -30.82 8.73 -15.32
N VAL A 624 -30.26 7.62 -14.83
CA VAL A 624 -30.30 6.34 -15.52
C VAL A 624 -31.32 5.45 -14.82
N SER A 625 -32.51 5.34 -15.41
CA SER A 625 -33.61 4.53 -14.87
C SER A 625 -34.19 3.59 -15.94
N GLY A 626 -34.59 2.38 -15.54
CA GLY A 626 -35.49 1.53 -16.34
C GLY A 626 -34.87 0.33 -17.08
N GLY A 627 -33.66 -0.11 -16.70
CA GLY A 627 -33.04 -1.35 -17.20
C GLY A 627 -33.01 -2.46 -16.13
N ALA A 628 -32.66 -3.68 -16.55
CA ALA A 628 -32.30 -4.78 -15.64
C ALA A 628 -30.94 -4.53 -14.91
N PHE A 629 -30.25 -3.43 -15.26
CA PHE A 629 -28.89 -3.08 -14.85
C PHE A 629 -28.81 -1.58 -14.55
N TYR A 630 -28.06 -1.20 -13.52
CA TYR A 630 -27.86 0.20 -13.14
C TYR A 630 -26.37 0.54 -13.20
N PRO A 631 -25.94 1.44 -14.11
CA PRO A 631 -24.55 1.84 -14.17
C PRO A 631 -24.14 2.61 -12.90
N VAL A 632 -22.89 2.44 -12.50
CA VAL A 632 -22.31 3.08 -11.32
C VAL A 632 -21.06 3.88 -11.68
N VAL A 633 -20.71 4.85 -10.84
CA VAL A 633 -19.50 5.66 -10.92
C VAL A 633 -18.68 5.48 -9.65
N ALA A 634 -17.36 5.40 -9.77
CA ALA A 634 -16.47 5.33 -8.63
C ALA A 634 -16.56 6.61 -7.78
N LEU A 635 -16.52 6.45 -6.45
CA LEU A 635 -16.50 7.58 -5.53
C LEU A 635 -15.08 7.87 -5.09
N GLY A 636 -14.72 9.15 -5.03
CA GLY A 636 -13.53 9.58 -4.29
C GLY A 636 -13.79 9.57 -2.77
N THR A 637 -12.73 9.53 -1.97
CA THR A 637 -12.86 9.71 -0.52
C THR A 637 -13.07 11.19 -0.18
N GLY A 638 -14.04 11.47 0.69
CA GLY A 638 -14.34 12.79 1.24
C GLY A 638 -13.87 12.91 2.69
N THR A 639 -14.61 13.63 3.51
CA THR A 639 -14.29 13.79 4.94
C THR A 639 -14.56 12.49 5.72
N VAL A 640 -13.61 12.11 6.58
CA VAL A 640 -13.75 10.99 7.52
C VAL A 640 -13.73 11.56 8.94
N ARG A 641 -14.72 11.19 9.76
CA ARG A 641 -14.82 11.58 11.17
C ARG A 641 -14.81 10.35 12.05
N GLU A 642 -13.84 10.27 12.94
CA GLU A 642 -13.66 9.17 13.89
C GLU A 642 -14.45 9.40 15.18
N LEU A 643 -14.64 8.35 15.98
CA LEU A 643 -15.31 8.42 17.28
C LEU A 643 -14.27 8.46 18.40
N THR A 644 -14.30 9.53 19.19
CA THR A 644 -13.53 9.62 20.44
C THR A 644 -14.29 8.93 21.57
N VAL A 645 -13.63 7.99 22.26
CA VAL A 645 -14.16 7.25 23.41
C VAL A 645 -13.40 7.71 24.65
N VAL A 646 -14.09 8.39 25.57
CA VAL A 646 -13.50 8.84 26.84
C VAL A 646 -13.93 7.90 27.94
N VAL A 647 -12.96 7.17 28.48
CA VAL A 647 -13.16 6.26 29.62
C VAL A 647 -12.94 7.04 30.91
N GLU A 648 -14.02 7.26 31.66
CA GLU A 648 -13.98 8.05 32.89
C GLU A 648 -13.30 7.27 34.03
N ALA A 649 -12.59 7.97 34.91
CA ALA A 649 -12.15 7.36 36.14
C ALA A 649 -13.37 7.10 37.05
N CYS A 650 -13.59 5.87 37.51
CA CYS A 650 -14.60 5.59 38.55
C CYS A 650 -14.10 6.07 39.93
N ALA A 651 -14.13 7.40 40.07
CA ALA A 651 -13.84 8.11 41.29
C ALA A 651 -15.12 8.26 42.13
N PRO A 652 -15.09 7.89 43.42
CA PRO A 652 -16.17 8.24 44.34
C PRO A 652 -16.40 9.75 44.40
N SER A 653 -17.62 10.15 44.75
CA SER A 653 -17.99 11.56 44.93
C SER A 653 -18.87 11.72 46.18
N ASN A 654 -18.61 12.77 46.97
CA ASN A 654 -19.48 13.15 48.08
C ASN A 654 -20.77 13.80 47.55
N TYR A 655 -21.87 13.52 48.23
CA TYR A 655 -23.16 14.17 48.04
C TYR A 655 -23.91 14.22 49.37
N CYS A 656 -25.05 14.93 49.41
CA CYS A 656 -25.82 15.15 50.63
C CYS A 656 -25.09 16.03 51.66
N THR A 657 -25.76 16.31 52.77
CA THR A 657 -25.23 17.16 53.85
C THR A 657 -25.15 16.36 55.14
N SER A 658 -24.02 16.46 55.85
CA SER A 658 -23.83 15.85 57.16
C SER A 658 -24.74 16.46 58.21
N LYS A 659 -25.14 15.67 59.21
CA LYS A 659 -25.79 16.17 60.42
C LYS A 659 -24.72 16.65 61.41
N PRO A 660 -24.78 17.91 61.90
CA PRO A 660 -23.85 18.38 62.92
C PRO A 660 -23.87 17.51 64.18
N SER A 661 -22.69 17.14 64.70
CA SER A 661 -22.55 16.36 65.93
C SER A 661 -22.84 17.20 67.19
N SER A 662 -23.03 16.55 68.34
CA SER A 662 -23.23 17.21 69.64
C SER A 662 -22.04 18.10 70.03
N SER A 663 -20.87 17.77 69.52
CA SER A 663 -19.62 18.49 69.70
C SER A 663 -19.41 19.58 68.64
N GLY A 664 -20.39 19.83 67.77
CA GLY A 664 -20.39 20.92 66.78
C GLY A 664 -19.67 20.63 65.47
N CYS A 665 -19.37 19.37 65.16
CA CYS A 665 -18.61 18.99 63.97
C CYS A 665 -19.50 18.55 62.82
N ASN A 666 -18.95 18.57 61.61
CA ASN A 666 -19.60 18.05 60.40
C ASN A 666 -18.89 16.76 59.98
N PRO A 667 -19.42 15.58 60.36
CA PRO A 667 -18.81 14.31 60.03
C PRO A 667 -18.77 14.09 58.52
N LEU A 668 -17.62 13.67 57.99
CA LEU A 668 -17.35 13.61 56.55
C LEU A 668 -17.05 12.19 56.09
N MET A 669 -17.71 11.78 55.01
CA MET A 669 -17.39 10.58 54.24
C MET A 669 -16.13 10.81 53.40
N GLN A 670 -15.23 9.86 53.43
CA GLN A 670 -14.00 9.86 52.63
C GLN A 670 -13.73 8.45 52.10
N TRP A 671 -12.76 8.31 51.21
CA TRP A 671 -12.35 7.02 50.68
C TRP A 671 -10.84 6.95 50.45
N LYS A 672 -10.34 5.73 50.34
CA LYS A 672 -8.97 5.42 49.89
C LYS A 672 -9.03 4.25 48.93
N GLY A 673 -8.15 4.25 47.94
CA GLY A 673 -8.11 3.20 46.92
C GLY A 673 -9.23 3.34 45.89
N ARG A 674 -9.38 2.33 45.03
CA ARG A 674 -10.33 2.33 43.92
C ARG A 674 -11.38 1.23 44.13
N PRO A 675 -12.69 1.51 44.03
CA PRO A 675 -13.73 0.50 44.21
C PRO A 675 -13.73 -0.47 43.04
N SER A 676 -12.89 -1.50 43.06
CA SER A 676 -12.64 -2.37 41.90
C SER A 676 -12.86 -3.85 42.22
N ALA A 677 -13.54 -4.54 41.31
CA ALA A 677 -13.87 -5.96 41.45
C ALA A 677 -12.67 -6.88 41.15
N SER A 678 -11.71 -6.45 40.32
CA SER A 678 -10.55 -7.25 39.88
C SER A 678 -9.19 -6.54 39.98
N GLY A 679 -9.17 -5.24 40.30
CA GLY A 679 -7.96 -4.44 40.52
C GLY A 679 -7.35 -4.61 41.93
N PRO A 680 -6.52 -3.65 42.39
CA PRO A 680 -5.94 -3.72 43.73
C PRO A 680 -7.03 -3.74 44.82
N ASN A 681 -7.01 -4.75 45.69
CA ASN A 681 -7.97 -4.91 46.80
C ASN A 681 -7.66 -3.96 47.96
N ASN A 682 -7.85 -2.66 47.74
CA ASN A 682 -7.45 -1.58 48.64
C ASN A 682 -8.53 -0.51 48.86
N PHE A 683 -9.79 -0.78 48.52
CA PHE A 683 -10.88 0.19 48.63
C PHE A 683 -11.45 0.27 50.05
N HIS A 684 -11.33 1.43 50.66
CA HIS A 684 -11.83 1.70 52.01
C HIS A 684 -12.78 2.90 52.00
N LEU A 685 -13.88 2.77 52.73
CA LEU A 685 -14.74 3.89 53.12
C LEU A 685 -14.34 4.36 54.52
N TYR A 686 -14.21 5.67 54.68
CA TYR A 686 -13.92 6.31 55.96
C TYR A 686 -15.03 7.29 56.33
N ALA A 687 -15.26 7.43 57.63
CA ALA A 687 -15.93 8.59 58.19
C ALA A 687 -14.96 9.24 59.19
N SER A 688 -14.72 10.54 59.04
CA SER A 688 -13.91 11.33 59.97
C SER A 688 -14.75 12.42 60.64
N ALA A 689 -14.20 13.03 61.69
CA ALA A 689 -14.90 14.02 62.51
C ALA A 689 -16.23 13.51 63.10
N VAL A 690 -16.33 12.20 63.33
CA VAL A 690 -17.45 11.58 64.07
C VAL A 690 -17.19 11.71 65.58
N GLN A 691 -18.24 11.52 66.38
CA GLN A 691 -18.12 11.54 67.83
C GLN A 691 -17.22 10.40 68.33
N GLY A 692 -16.24 10.72 69.18
CA GLY A 692 -15.34 9.73 69.77
C GLY A 692 -16.01 8.85 70.83
N SER A 693 -15.46 7.66 71.04
CA SER A 693 -15.88 6.62 71.99
C SER A 693 -17.35 6.19 71.84
N GLU A 694 -17.84 6.14 70.61
CA GLU A 694 -19.21 5.77 70.25
C GLU A 694 -19.23 4.51 69.35
N ALA A 695 -20.42 3.96 69.10
CA ALA A 695 -20.62 2.86 68.16
C ALA A 695 -21.09 3.38 66.79
N GLY A 696 -20.54 2.87 65.70
CA GLY A 696 -20.92 3.28 64.34
C GLY A 696 -20.82 2.17 63.31
N LEU A 697 -21.34 2.45 62.11
CA LEU A 697 -21.36 1.58 60.94
C LEU A 697 -21.57 2.42 59.67
N PHE A 698 -21.42 1.79 58.50
CA PHE A 698 -21.84 2.38 57.23
C PHE A 698 -23.16 1.74 56.78
N LEU A 699 -24.08 2.58 56.35
CA LEU A 699 -25.28 2.22 55.61
C LEU A 699 -24.98 2.33 54.12
N PHE A 700 -25.44 1.38 53.32
CA PHE A 700 -25.27 1.45 51.87
C PHE A 700 -26.45 0.83 51.10
N SER A 701 -26.66 1.30 49.87
CA SER A 701 -27.74 0.87 48.99
C SER A 701 -27.37 1.05 47.52
N LEU A 702 -28.22 0.55 46.62
CA LEU A 702 -28.12 0.77 45.18
C LEU A 702 -28.97 1.95 44.68
N THR A 703 -29.70 2.60 45.58
CA THR A 703 -30.52 3.77 45.26
C THR A 703 -30.23 4.90 46.25
N PRO A 704 -30.16 6.16 45.79
CA PRO A 704 -30.00 7.29 46.69
C PRO A 704 -31.28 7.51 47.51
N GLY A 705 -31.13 8.21 48.63
CA GLY A 705 -32.21 8.61 49.51
C GLY A 705 -32.15 10.11 49.80
N SER A 706 -33.25 10.65 50.32
CA SER A 706 -33.32 12.02 50.83
C SER A 706 -34.43 12.14 51.87
N THR A 707 -34.52 11.17 52.78
CA THR A 707 -35.59 11.12 53.78
C THR A 707 -35.14 11.76 55.10
N PRO A 708 -35.96 12.60 55.74
CA PRO A 708 -35.67 13.08 57.10
C PRO A 708 -35.47 11.90 58.06
N PHE A 709 -34.37 11.91 58.81
CA PHE A 709 -33.98 10.81 59.68
C PHE A 709 -33.21 11.33 60.90
N TYR A 710 -33.82 11.19 62.08
CA TYR A 710 -33.22 11.58 63.37
C TYR A 710 -32.56 12.97 63.34
N GLY A 711 -33.30 14.00 62.89
CA GLY A 711 -32.80 15.38 62.85
C GLY A 711 -31.81 15.70 61.73
N GLY A 712 -31.47 14.74 60.87
CA GLY A 712 -30.69 14.93 59.63
C GLY A 712 -31.38 14.31 58.42
N THR A 713 -30.60 14.00 57.38
CA THR A 713 -31.08 13.38 56.14
C THR A 713 -30.45 12.00 55.97
N LEU A 714 -31.27 10.97 55.78
CA LEU A 714 -30.83 9.66 55.34
C LEU A 714 -30.70 9.68 53.81
N CYS A 715 -29.45 9.67 53.35
CA CYS A 715 -29.08 9.93 51.95
C CYS A 715 -28.98 8.63 51.13
N VAL A 716 -29.21 7.48 51.77
CA VAL A 716 -29.27 6.15 51.18
C VAL A 716 -30.71 5.64 51.21
N GLY A 717 -31.22 5.12 50.09
CA GLY A 717 -32.62 4.76 49.91
C GLY A 717 -32.85 3.28 49.62
N GLY A 718 -34.12 2.90 49.46
CA GLY A 718 -34.51 1.56 49.02
C GLY A 718 -34.12 0.45 50.02
N ASN A 719 -33.51 -0.62 49.51
CA ASN A 719 -33.09 -1.78 50.31
C ASN A 719 -31.74 -1.52 50.98
N ILE A 720 -31.76 -0.80 52.10
CA ILE A 720 -30.57 -0.39 52.84
C ILE A 720 -29.91 -1.61 53.51
N LYS A 721 -28.61 -1.75 53.28
CA LYS A 721 -27.72 -2.71 53.93
C LYS A 721 -26.81 -1.98 54.92
N ARG A 722 -26.23 -2.73 55.86
CA ARG A 722 -25.31 -2.20 56.87
C ARG A 722 -24.03 -3.03 56.96
N THR A 723 -22.93 -2.35 57.26
CA THR A 723 -21.68 -3.01 57.67
C THR A 723 -21.79 -3.48 59.14
N PRO A 724 -20.86 -4.33 59.61
CA PRO A 724 -20.74 -4.63 61.03
C PRO A 724 -20.53 -3.35 61.85
N VAL A 725 -21.00 -3.38 63.10
CA VAL A 725 -20.81 -2.27 64.04
C VAL A 725 -19.36 -2.27 64.53
N THR A 726 -18.72 -1.10 64.51
CA THR A 726 -17.39 -0.86 65.06
C THR A 726 -17.42 0.29 66.05
N THR A 727 -16.36 0.44 66.85
CA THR A 727 -16.18 1.65 67.67
C THR A 727 -15.59 2.76 66.83
N THR A 728 -15.99 4.00 67.09
CA THR A 728 -15.41 5.19 66.46
C THR A 728 -14.01 5.52 66.98
N GLY A 729 -13.51 4.85 68.03
CA GLY A 729 -12.26 5.23 68.68
C GLY A 729 -12.31 6.67 69.22
N GLY A 730 -11.17 7.30 69.50
CA GLY A 730 -11.15 8.69 69.97
C GLY A 730 -11.79 8.89 71.36
N THR A 731 -12.08 10.15 71.69
CA THR A 731 -12.47 10.60 73.02
C THR A 731 -13.94 11.03 73.06
N LYS A 732 -14.70 10.54 74.05
CA LYS A 732 -16.10 10.95 74.21
C LYS A 732 -16.23 12.46 74.39
N GLY A 733 -17.08 13.11 73.60
CA GLY A 733 -17.26 14.56 73.64
C GLY A 733 -16.36 15.34 72.68
N LEU A 734 -15.51 14.66 71.91
CA LEU A 734 -14.64 15.27 70.89
C LEU A 734 -14.92 14.66 69.51
N CYS A 735 -14.50 15.38 68.47
CA CYS A 735 -14.62 15.00 67.06
C CYS A 735 -13.34 14.35 66.52
N ASP A 736 -12.66 13.60 67.36
CA ASP A 736 -11.45 12.84 67.04
C ASP A 736 -11.74 11.37 66.71
N GLY A 737 -13.03 11.00 66.64
CA GLY A 737 -13.47 9.68 66.23
C GLY A 737 -13.40 9.47 64.72
N SER A 738 -13.28 8.21 64.30
CA SER A 738 -13.30 7.78 62.90
C SER A 738 -13.93 6.39 62.73
N LEU A 739 -14.55 6.14 61.58
CA LEU A 739 -14.91 4.81 61.12
C LEU A 739 -14.08 4.46 59.89
N ASP A 740 -13.63 3.22 59.79
CA ASP A 740 -12.99 2.66 58.59
C ASP A 740 -13.69 1.35 58.22
N PHE A 741 -13.92 1.15 56.93
CA PHE A 741 -14.45 -0.09 56.42
C PHE A 741 -13.80 -0.48 55.09
N HIS A 742 -13.04 -1.57 55.11
CA HIS A 742 -12.51 -2.21 53.91
C HIS A 742 -13.65 -2.88 53.12
N MET A 743 -14.07 -2.24 52.03
CA MET A 743 -14.99 -2.82 51.05
C MET A 743 -14.23 -3.76 50.12
N SER A 744 -13.81 -4.91 50.66
CA SER A 744 -13.00 -5.87 49.92
C SER A 744 -13.75 -6.49 48.73
N GLN A 745 -13.01 -7.01 47.76
CA GLN A 745 -13.57 -7.76 46.63
C GLN A 745 -14.50 -8.88 47.07
N GLY A 746 -14.12 -9.64 48.10
CA GLY A 746 -14.96 -10.69 48.68
C GLY A 746 -16.24 -10.13 49.31
N PHE A 747 -16.19 -8.97 49.97
CA PHE A 747 -17.37 -8.30 50.50
C PHE A 747 -18.33 -7.85 49.39
N MET A 748 -17.78 -7.28 48.32
CA MET A 748 -18.52 -6.82 47.14
C MET A 748 -19.20 -7.99 46.42
N ALA A 749 -18.44 -9.04 46.12
CA ALA A 749 -18.94 -10.26 45.46
C ALA A 749 -20.04 -10.95 46.27
N ALA A 750 -19.87 -11.09 47.59
CA ALA A 750 -20.87 -11.71 48.47
C ALA A 750 -22.20 -10.93 48.54
N ARG A 751 -22.23 -9.69 48.04
CA ARG A 751 -23.40 -8.81 48.02
C ARG A 751 -23.91 -8.52 46.62
N GLY A 752 -23.36 -9.20 45.60
CA GLY A 752 -23.74 -9.00 44.21
C GLY A 752 -23.39 -7.61 43.68
N LEU A 753 -22.37 -6.95 44.24
CA LEU A 753 -21.88 -5.67 43.74
C LEU A 753 -20.89 -5.94 42.61
N THR A 754 -21.40 -5.99 41.38
CA THR A 754 -20.63 -6.29 40.16
C THR A 754 -20.13 -4.99 39.50
N PRO A 755 -19.13 -5.06 38.60
CA PRO A 755 -18.71 -3.89 37.80
C PRO A 755 -19.90 -3.16 37.17
N GLY A 756 -19.87 -1.83 37.19
CA GLY A 756 -20.96 -0.94 36.75
C GLY A 756 -22.05 -0.69 37.80
N THR A 757 -22.06 -1.42 38.92
CA THR A 757 -23.02 -1.17 40.01
C THR A 757 -22.71 0.17 40.70
N ILE A 758 -23.70 1.06 40.75
CA ILE A 758 -23.60 2.31 41.53
C ILE A 758 -24.02 2.03 42.98
N VAL A 759 -23.13 2.34 43.91
CA VAL A 759 -23.33 2.16 45.34
C VAL A 759 -23.35 3.53 46.03
N TYR A 760 -24.34 3.70 46.90
CA TYR A 760 -24.52 4.88 47.74
C TYR A 760 -24.23 4.48 49.18
N ALA A 761 -23.35 5.20 49.88
CA ALA A 761 -22.95 4.88 51.25
C ALA A 761 -22.97 6.12 52.16
N GLN A 762 -23.38 5.93 53.41
CA GLN A 762 -23.43 6.97 54.44
C GLN A 762 -23.00 6.40 55.79
N GLY A 763 -22.19 7.14 56.54
CA GLY A 763 -21.81 6.82 57.91
C GLY A 763 -22.93 7.11 58.89
N TRP A 764 -23.21 6.14 59.76
CA TRP A 764 -24.13 6.27 60.91
C TRP A 764 -23.36 5.98 62.18
N PHE A 765 -23.54 6.79 63.21
CA PHE A 765 -22.93 6.55 64.51
C PHE A 765 -23.82 7.02 65.66
N ARG A 766 -23.57 6.47 66.85
CA ARG A 766 -24.15 6.95 68.11
C ARG A 766 -23.57 8.31 68.44
N ASP A 767 -24.42 9.21 68.89
CA ASP A 767 -23.99 10.47 69.44
C ASP A 767 -24.80 10.72 70.71
N THR A 768 -24.37 10.07 71.80
CA THR A 768 -25.16 10.02 73.04
C THR A 768 -25.31 11.38 73.74
N LEU A 769 -24.60 12.40 73.28
CA LEU A 769 -24.63 13.76 73.80
C LEU A 769 -25.49 14.71 72.93
N GLN A 770 -26.16 14.21 71.89
CA GLN A 770 -27.03 15.03 71.04
C GLN A 770 -28.16 15.70 71.80
N THR A 771 -28.24 17.02 71.68
CA THR A 771 -29.25 17.85 72.36
C THR A 771 -30.64 17.76 71.71
N ASP A 772 -30.73 17.24 70.48
CA ASP A 772 -32.00 17.01 69.79
C ASP A 772 -32.75 15.75 70.27
N GLY A 773 -32.19 15.00 71.23
CA GLY A 773 -32.79 13.81 71.83
C GLY A 773 -32.74 12.55 70.95
N THR A 774 -32.12 12.61 69.78
CA THR A 774 -32.10 11.49 68.83
C THR A 774 -30.99 10.47 69.12
N GLY A 775 -29.89 10.91 69.73
CA GLY A 775 -28.73 10.06 70.03
C GLY A 775 -27.99 9.55 68.78
N VAL A 776 -28.19 10.18 67.62
CA VAL A 776 -27.71 9.71 66.30
C VAL A 776 -26.93 10.81 65.59
N GLY A 777 -25.77 10.44 65.05
CA GLY A 777 -24.99 11.22 64.10
C GLY A 777 -25.03 10.61 62.70
N LEU A 778 -24.97 11.48 61.68
CA LEU A 778 -24.95 11.11 60.26
C LEU A 778 -23.87 11.92 59.56
N THR A 779 -23.05 11.26 58.75
CA THR A 779 -22.16 11.94 57.80
C THR A 779 -22.95 12.49 56.61
N ASP A 780 -22.29 13.21 55.71
CA ASP A 780 -22.71 13.27 54.31
C ASP A 780 -22.62 11.86 53.65
N ALA A 781 -22.82 11.75 52.35
CA ALA A 781 -22.85 10.45 51.67
C ALA A 781 -21.87 10.40 50.50
N ILE A 782 -21.50 9.20 50.07
CA ILE A 782 -20.62 8.94 48.95
C ILE A 782 -21.35 8.09 47.91
N SER A 783 -21.24 8.47 46.64
CA SER A 783 -21.63 7.63 45.50
C SER A 783 -20.40 7.15 44.77
N PHE A 784 -20.37 5.87 44.38
CA PHE A 784 -19.28 5.31 43.59
C PHE A 784 -19.76 4.15 42.73
N THR A 785 -19.12 3.99 41.57
CA THR A 785 -19.35 2.86 40.67
C THR A 785 -18.29 1.79 40.93
N ILE A 786 -18.71 0.52 41.05
CA ILE A 786 -17.76 -0.59 41.08
C ILE A 786 -17.05 -0.67 39.71
N CYS A 787 -15.75 -0.43 39.70
CA CYS A 787 -14.89 -0.62 38.55
C CYS A 787 -14.67 -2.12 38.28
N PRO A 788 -14.37 -2.49 37.02
CA PRO A 788 -13.80 -3.78 36.70
C PRO A 788 -12.65 -4.13 37.64
#